data_AF-F3PNC7-F1
#
_entry.id   AF-F3PNC7-F1
#
_cell.length_a   1.000
_cell.length_b   1.000
_cell.length_c   1.000
_cell.angle_alpha   90.00
_cell.angle_beta   90.00
_cell.angle_gamma   90.00
#
_symmetry.space_group_name_H-M   'P 1'
#
loop_
_entity.id
_entity.type
_entity.pdbx_description
1 polymer ?
#
loop_
_entity_poly.entity_id
_entity_poly.type
_entity_poly.pdbx_seq_one_letter_code
_entity_poly.pdbx_strand_id
1 'polypeptide(L)'
;MKITQLREKDGNLTLSTTDLDTFLQKIKTETKALPVSAFRQKLRYTLPGNRCDEADRLPKVIPAAEFRKADGVCQMKTYNGIVELTVGPLSGRSEIALVKRLAWEQPQTRLVFTGSSGRTVKIWTAFTRPDNSLPGKREEAEVFHAHAYRLAVKCYQPQLPFDILLKEPGLEQYSRLSFDPEAMYRPDSIQFYLAQPASMPGETTYREALQDERTPLTRAVPGYEAEEAVIMLFEAALQKTFAEPAETGNSRHALTVRLAEHCFRSGIPEEETVKRTYFHYYLRQKEAVIRQIVRSVYQESKGFDTQSSLNKEQKLAIQTDEFMKRRYDFRYNTQVGDVEYRERHSFRFRFSPIDKRTLNSIALDAQSEGISLWDRDISRYIYSNRIPVFNPLEDYLYDLPHWDGKDRILALARTVPCNNPYWAELFHRWFLNMVAHWRGTTDKKYANSVSPLLVGAQGTRKSTFCRSLVPPELRAYYTDSIDFSRKRDAELYLNRFALINIDEFDQISSTQQGFLKHILQKPVVNVRKPYANAVLEMRRYASFIATSNQKDLLTDPSGSRRFICIEVTEAIDTNRPIDYNQLYAQAMHELDHGERYWFNQSDERIMTENNHDFEQIPPEEQLFYRYFRIAGNDEEGEWLSSAEILNRLRRYSAMPLSTKKVNVFGRILQKHEVPSRRTRFGTLYHVVEHKDEPC
;
A
#
# COMPACT_ATOMS: atom_id res chain seq x y z
N MET A 1 -9.38 -1.42 33.90
CA MET A 1 -8.25 -1.37 32.95
C MET A 1 -6.94 -1.39 33.73
N LYS A 2 -5.97 -2.22 33.30
CA LYS A 2 -4.64 -2.32 33.92
C LYS A 2 -3.61 -1.58 33.07
N ILE A 3 -2.75 -0.80 33.71
CA ILE A 3 -1.62 -0.11 33.08
C ILE A 3 -0.30 -0.72 33.52
N THR A 4 0.71 -0.64 32.65
CA THR A 4 2.03 -1.22 32.93
C THR A 4 2.92 -0.21 33.65
N GLN A 5 3.64 -0.67 34.67
CA GLN A 5 4.67 0.09 35.37
C GLN A 5 6.01 -0.64 35.27
N LEU A 6 7.02 0.07 34.76
CA LEU A 6 8.41 -0.40 34.72
C LEU A 6 9.22 0.31 35.80
N ARG A 7 9.96 -0.46 36.59
CA ARG A 7 10.96 0.05 37.53
C ARG A 7 12.32 -0.51 37.17
N GLU A 8 13.29 0.38 37.09
CA GLU A 8 14.67 0.07 36.80
C GLU A 8 15.44 0.15 38.12
N LYS A 9 16.03 -0.97 38.55
CA LYS A 9 16.83 -1.05 39.77
C LYS A 9 18.09 -1.86 39.49
N ASP A 10 19.25 -1.24 39.67
CA ASP A 10 20.57 -1.88 39.51
C ASP A 10 20.74 -2.58 38.14
N GLY A 11 20.23 -1.96 37.06
CA GLY A 11 20.26 -2.50 35.70
C GLY A 11 19.19 -3.55 35.38
N ASN A 12 18.40 -3.99 36.36
CA ASN A 12 17.30 -4.93 36.16
C ASN A 12 15.95 -4.21 36.00
N LEU A 13 15.28 -4.49 34.87
CA LEU A 13 13.92 -4.02 34.57
C LEU A 13 12.88 -4.96 35.19
N THR A 14 12.15 -4.44 36.17
CA THR A 14 11.00 -5.11 36.79
C THR A 14 9.70 -4.56 36.20
N LEU A 15 8.84 -5.48 35.75
CA LEU A 15 7.55 -5.17 35.13
C LEU A 15 6.44 -5.51 36.11
N SER A 16 5.55 -4.56 36.36
CA SER A 16 4.36 -4.73 37.18
C SER A 16 3.14 -4.10 36.51
N THR A 17 1.94 -4.52 36.89
CA THR A 17 0.69 -3.92 36.42
C THR A 17 -0.05 -3.27 37.58
N THR A 18 -0.79 -2.20 37.32
CA THR A 18 -1.57 -1.48 38.33
C THR A 18 -2.90 -1.07 37.73
N ASP A 19 -3.99 -1.13 38.50
CA ASP A 19 -5.29 -0.64 38.05
C ASP A 19 -5.30 0.89 37.92
N LEU A 20 -6.07 1.41 36.96
CA LEU A 20 -6.16 2.84 36.69
C LEU A 20 -6.53 3.66 37.94
N ASP A 21 -7.51 3.21 38.72
CA ASP A 21 -7.95 3.93 39.93
C ASP A 21 -6.85 4.02 40.99
N THR A 22 -6.10 2.95 41.18
CA THR A 22 -4.92 2.91 42.06
C THR A 22 -3.82 3.85 41.56
N PHE A 23 -3.64 3.97 40.25
CA PHE A 23 -2.71 4.94 39.67
C PHE A 23 -3.19 6.39 39.89
N LEU A 24 -4.49 6.67 39.69
CA LEU A 24 -5.08 7.98 39.92
C LEU A 24 -4.91 8.45 41.38
N GLN A 25 -5.05 7.54 42.34
CA GLN A 25 -4.75 7.84 43.74
C GLN A 25 -3.26 8.17 43.94
N LYS A 26 -2.35 7.38 43.34
CA LYS A 26 -0.89 7.62 43.45
C LYS A 26 -0.45 8.96 42.85
N ILE A 27 -1.12 9.47 41.81
CA ILE A 27 -0.77 10.78 41.24
C ILE A 27 -1.35 11.94 42.05
N LYS A 28 -2.51 11.77 42.69
CA LYS A 28 -3.15 12.82 43.51
C LYS A 28 -2.53 12.94 44.88
N THR A 29 -2.14 11.80 45.48
CA THR A 29 -1.53 11.73 46.80
C THR A 29 -0.18 11.04 46.70
N GLU A 30 0.87 11.80 46.99
CA GLU A 30 2.22 11.26 46.98
C GLU A 30 2.46 10.34 48.19
N THR A 31 3.18 9.24 47.99
CA THR A 31 3.58 8.34 49.10
C THR A 31 4.48 9.06 50.10
N LYS A 32 4.56 8.56 51.35
CA LYS A 32 5.43 9.13 52.40
C LYS A 32 6.90 9.37 52.00
N ALA A 33 7.41 8.62 51.01
CA ALA A 33 8.77 8.79 50.48
C ALA A 33 8.98 10.01 49.58
N LEU A 34 7.91 10.72 49.20
CA LEU A 34 7.90 11.95 48.39
C LEU A 34 8.84 11.94 47.15
N PRO A 35 8.83 10.87 46.32
CA PRO A 35 9.85 10.67 45.29
C PRO A 35 9.80 11.71 44.14
N VAL A 36 8.61 12.15 43.73
CA VAL A 36 8.41 13.17 42.68
C VAL A 36 8.79 14.55 43.21
N SER A 37 8.41 14.86 44.45
CA SER A 37 8.81 16.12 45.10
C SER A 37 10.33 16.23 45.27
N ALA A 38 10.98 15.13 45.70
CA ALA A 38 12.45 15.06 45.77
C ALA A 38 13.11 15.24 44.39
N PHE A 39 12.56 14.60 43.35
CA PHE A 39 13.00 14.79 41.97
C PHE A 39 12.88 16.25 41.53
N ARG A 40 11.72 16.89 41.74
CA ARG A 40 11.49 18.31 41.41
C ARG A 40 12.44 19.25 42.14
N GLN A 41 12.78 18.96 43.39
CA GLN A 41 13.73 19.76 44.17
C GLN A 41 15.13 19.69 43.55
N LYS A 42 15.62 18.49 43.24
CA LYS A 42 16.94 18.32 42.62
C LYS A 42 17.01 18.86 41.20
N LEU A 43 15.90 18.79 40.45
CA LEU A 43 15.80 19.36 39.11
C LEU A 43 16.10 20.88 39.09
N ARG A 44 15.80 21.61 40.17
CA ARG A 44 16.11 23.05 40.29
C ARG A 44 17.60 23.36 40.30
N TYR A 45 18.41 22.42 40.77
CA TYR A 45 19.86 22.55 40.88
C TYR A 45 20.60 21.81 39.75
N THR A 46 19.86 21.19 38.83
CA THR A 46 20.43 20.48 37.68
C THR A 46 20.58 21.45 36.51
N LEU A 47 21.79 21.58 35.98
CA LEU A 47 22.05 22.42 34.81
C LEU A 47 21.31 21.87 33.56
N PRO A 48 20.85 22.74 32.65
CA PRO A 48 20.29 22.31 31.37
C PRO A 48 21.25 21.38 30.63
N GLY A 49 20.77 20.20 30.20
CA GLY A 49 21.57 19.20 29.48
C GLY A 49 22.18 18.11 30.38
N ASN A 50 22.23 18.28 31.70
CA ASN A 50 22.73 17.25 32.63
C ASN A 50 21.63 16.26 33.01
N ARG A 51 21.98 14.97 33.11
CA ARG A 51 21.08 13.91 33.58
C ARG A 51 20.84 14.05 35.08
N CYS A 52 19.58 13.92 35.50
CA CYS A 52 19.20 13.86 36.92
C CYS A 52 18.92 12.41 37.31
N ASP A 53 19.79 11.82 38.14
CA ASP A 53 19.72 10.40 38.53
C ASP A 53 18.43 10.05 39.27
N GLU A 54 17.81 11.03 39.94
CA GLU A 54 16.52 10.83 40.61
C GLU A 54 15.36 10.63 39.65
N ALA A 55 15.51 11.03 38.39
CA ALA A 55 14.53 10.72 37.36
C ALA A 55 14.36 9.21 37.18
N ASP A 56 15.44 8.43 37.34
CA ASP A 56 15.43 6.99 37.08
C ASP A 56 14.83 6.19 38.25
N ARG A 57 14.73 6.82 39.43
CA ARG A 57 14.02 6.26 40.59
C ARG A 57 12.51 6.31 40.43
N LEU A 58 11.98 7.15 39.53
CA LEU A 58 10.56 7.26 39.28
C LEU A 58 10.10 6.11 38.36
N PRO A 59 9.06 5.35 38.75
CA PRO A 59 8.49 4.32 37.89
C PRO A 59 8.06 4.91 36.53
N LYS A 60 8.36 4.21 35.44
CA LYS A 60 7.87 4.54 34.10
C LYS A 60 6.46 3.93 33.96
N VAL A 61 5.49 4.74 33.55
CA VAL A 61 4.08 4.38 33.44
C VAL A 61 3.71 4.34 31.96
N ILE A 62 3.27 3.18 31.50
CA ILE A 62 2.87 2.91 30.12
C ILE A 62 1.34 2.72 30.10
N PRO A 63 0.57 3.69 29.60
CA PRO A 63 -0.89 3.60 29.58
C PRO A 63 -1.42 2.75 28.42
N ALA A 64 -0.68 2.66 27.31
CA ALA A 64 -1.17 2.10 26.05
C ALA A 64 -1.50 0.61 26.12
N ALA A 65 -0.79 -0.18 26.93
CA ALA A 65 -1.02 -1.62 27.03
C ALA A 65 -0.63 -2.24 28.40
N GLU A 66 -1.25 -3.37 28.70
CA GLU A 66 -0.84 -4.33 29.72
C GLU A 66 0.22 -5.26 29.10
N PHE A 67 1.44 -5.22 29.62
CA PHE A 67 2.53 -6.11 29.23
C PHE A 67 2.75 -7.22 30.26
N ARG A 68 3.29 -8.34 29.81
CA ARG A 68 3.78 -9.43 30.66
C ARG A 68 5.17 -9.87 30.20
N LYS A 69 5.96 -10.41 31.12
CA LYS A 69 7.25 -11.02 30.80
C LYS A 69 7.04 -12.52 30.57
N ALA A 70 7.34 -13.00 29.38
CA ALA A 70 7.31 -14.43 29.03
C ALA A 70 8.62 -14.77 28.31
N ASP A 71 9.32 -15.82 28.74
CA ASP A 71 10.59 -16.28 28.15
C ASP A 71 11.66 -15.18 28.02
N GLY A 72 11.70 -14.25 28.97
CA GLY A 72 12.64 -13.12 28.96
C GLY A 72 12.24 -11.95 28.03
N VAL A 73 11.19 -12.11 27.21
CA VAL A 73 10.70 -11.09 26.27
C VAL A 73 9.44 -10.41 26.80
N CYS A 74 9.33 -9.09 26.58
CA CYS A 74 8.14 -8.31 26.93
C CYS A 74 7.05 -8.53 25.88
N GLN A 75 5.96 -9.20 26.25
CA GLN A 75 4.83 -9.47 25.37
C GLN A 75 3.62 -8.64 25.78
N MET A 76 2.94 -8.07 24.79
CA MET A 76 1.65 -7.40 24.99
C MET A 76 0.61 -8.46 25.37
N LYS A 77 -0.09 -8.24 26.48
CA LYS A 77 -1.22 -9.08 26.90
C LYS A 77 -2.55 -8.47 26.46
N THR A 78 -2.73 -7.17 26.71
CA THR A 78 -3.97 -6.44 26.40
C THR A 78 -3.62 -5.04 25.93
N TYR A 79 -4.15 -4.60 24.79
CA TYR A 79 -4.07 -3.20 24.38
C TYR A 79 -5.20 -2.39 25.04
N ASN A 80 -4.90 -1.18 25.51
CA ASN A 80 -5.85 -0.35 26.27
C ASN A 80 -6.49 0.78 25.45
N GLY A 81 -5.98 1.07 24.24
CA GLY A 81 -6.49 2.20 23.44
C GLY A 81 -6.15 3.60 23.98
N ILE A 82 -5.31 3.72 25.02
CA ILE A 82 -4.96 5.02 25.62
C ILE A 82 -3.75 5.63 24.95
N VAL A 83 -3.92 6.84 24.43
CA VAL A 83 -2.85 7.68 23.85
C VAL A 83 -2.47 8.77 24.85
N GLU A 84 -1.17 8.94 25.11
CA GLU A 84 -0.63 10.03 25.93
C GLU A 84 0.03 11.12 25.07
N LEU A 85 -0.48 12.36 25.18
CA LEU A 85 0.15 13.56 24.65
C LEU A 85 0.94 14.28 25.76
N THR A 86 2.01 14.99 25.38
CA THR A 86 2.81 15.81 26.29
C THR A 86 2.89 17.24 25.77
N VAL A 87 2.49 18.22 26.57
CA VAL A 87 2.58 19.66 26.24
C VAL A 87 3.69 20.30 27.07
N GLY A 88 4.53 21.13 26.45
CA GLY A 88 5.57 21.90 27.12
C GLY A 88 6.89 21.97 26.34
N PRO A 89 8.00 22.44 26.94
CA PRO A 89 8.12 22.88 28.33
C PRO A 89 7.30 24.14 28.63
N LEU A 90 6.73 24.19 29.83
CA LEU A 90 5.93 25.31 30.34
C LEU A 90 6.71 26.06 31.43
N SER A 91 6.56 27.38 31.49
CA SER A 91 7.30 28.30 32.33
C SER A 91 6.88 28.25 33.81
N GLY A 92 5.62 27.91 34.09
CA GLY A 92 5.10 27.93 35.46
C GLY A 92 3.65 27.45 35.63
N ARG A 93 3.13 27.63 36.85
CA ARG A 93 1.80 27.14 37.25
C ARG A 93 0.65 27.70 36.40
N SER A 94 0.74 28.96 35.99
CA SER A 94 -0.30 29.62 35.19
C SER A 94 -0.48 28.97 33.82
N GLU A 95 0.63 28.68 33.12
CA GLU A 95 0.59 27.99 31.83
C GLU A 95 0.11 26.55 31.97
N ILE A 96 0.55 25.84 33.03
CA ILE A 96 0.08 24.49 33.35
C ILE A 96 -1.44 24.49 33.56
N ALA A 97 -1.97 25.42 34.36
CA ALA A 97 -3.40 25.53 34.61
C ALA A 97 -4.18 25.85 33.32
N LEU A 98 -3.66 26.74 32.47
CA LEU A 98 -4.27 27.08 31.18
C LEU A 98 -4.33 25.86 30.26
N VAL A 99 -3.22 25.15 30.06
CA VAL A 99 -3.18 23.95 29.21
C VAL A 99 -4.10 22.87 29.76
N LYS A 100 -4.11 22.64 31.07
CA LYS A 100 -5.01 21.67 31.72
C LYS A 100 -6.48 22.02 31.46
N ARG A 101 -6.85 23.31 31.58
CA ARG A 101 -8.21 23.79 31.33
C ARG A 101 -8.62 23.60 29.87
N LEU A 102 -7.80 24.05 28.92
CA LEU A 102 -8.09 23.94 27.48
C LEU A 102 -8.18 22.48 27.03
N ALA A 103 -7.27 21.63 27.52
CA ALA A 103 -7.37 20.19 27.28
C ALA A 103 -8.67 19.60 27.86
N TRP A 104 -9.08 20.04 29.04
CA TRP A 104 -10.28 19.53 29.71
C TRP A 104 -11.60 19.92 29.02
N GLU A 105 -11.63 21.03 28.30
CA GLU A 105 -12.77 21.45 27.47
C GLU A 105 -13.09 20.43 26.37
N GLN A 106 -12.12 19.59 25.98
CA GLN A 106 -12.38 18.49 25.05
C GLN A 106 -13.12 17.34 25.72
N PRO A 107 -14.28 16.89 25.20
CA PRO A 107 -15.05 15.78 25.77
C PRO A 107 -14.26 14.46 25.76
N GLN A 108 -13.30 14.32 24.83
CA GLN A 108 -12.46 13.15 24.66
C GLN A 108 -11.26 13.07 25.62
N THR A 109 -11.03 14.11 26.43
CA THR A 109 -10.00 14.06 27.48
C THR A 109 -10.44 13.13 28.58
N ARG A 110 -9.67 12.06 28.80
CA ARG A 110 -9.91 11.08 29.86
C ARG A 110 -9.17 11.44 31.14
N LEU A 111 -7.91 11.84 31.04
CA LEU A 111 -7.10 12.23 32.19
C LEU A 111 -6.16 13.35 31.78
N VAL A 112 -6.06 14.39 32.60
CA VAL A 112 -5.06 15.44 32.42
C VAL A 112 -4.38 15.79 33.74
N PHE A 113 -3.04 15.81 33.71
CA PHE A 113 -2.22 16.01 34.91
C PHE A 113 -0.86 16.61 34.58
N THR A 114 -0.23 17.20 35.57
CA THR A 114 1.10 17.78 35.51
C THR A 114 2.16 16.68 35.55
N GLY A 115 3.08 16.69 34.60
CA GLY A 115 4.17 15.71 34.52
C GLY A 115 5.15 15.80 35.70
N SER A 116 6.02 14.78 35.82
CA SER A 116 6.96 14.65 36.93
C SER A 116 7.89 15.86 37.11
N SER A 117 8.32 16.49 36.01
CA SER A 117 9.17 17.69 36.04
C SER A 117 8.48 18.94 36.59
N GLY A 118 7.14 18.96 36.62
CA GLY A 118 6.39 20.18 36.94
C GLY A 118 6.46 21.24 35.85
N ARG A 119 6.93 20.91 34.64
CA ARG A 119 7.04 21.81 33.47
C ARG A 119 6.33 21.26 32.23
N THR A 120 5.52 20.22 32.38
CA THR A 120 4.78 19.62 31.27
C THR A 120 3.39 19.23 31.73
N VAL A 121 2.45 19.18 30.79
CA VAL A 121 1.11 18.61 31.01
C VAL A 121 0.99 17.33 30.20
N LYS A 122 0.38 16.31 30.79
CA LYS A 122 0.09 15.01 30.21
C LYS A 122 -1.41 14.92 29.96
N ILE A 123 -1.81 14.59 28.74
CA ILE A 123 -3.21 14.43 28.35
C ILE A 123 -3.37 12.99 27.87
N TRP A 124 -4.30 12.25 28.47
CA TRP A 124 -4.68 10.92 28.03
C TRP A 124 -6.06 10.97 27.38
N THR A 125 -6.18 10.31 26.24
CA THR A 125 -7.42 10.14 25.49
C THR A 125 -7.56 8.69 25.03
N ALA A 126 -8.79 8.25 24.81
CA ALA A 126 -9.12 6.86 24.50
C ALA A 126 -9.58 6.71 23.05
N PHE A 127 -9.13 5.63 22.40
CA PHE A 127 -9.46 5.27 21.03
C PHE A 127 -10.00 3.85 20.94
N THR A 128 -11.01 3.63 20.11
CA THR A 128 -11.58 2.30 19.78
C THR A 128 -11.87 2.19 18.29
N ARG A 129 -12.06 0.96 17.81
CA ARG A 129 -12.65 0.71 16.49
C ARG A 129 -14.14 1.12 16.49
N PRO A 130 -14.76 1.39 15.33
CA PRO A 130 -16.17 1.80 15.26
C PRO A 130 -17.17 0.85 15.92
N ASP A 131 -16.81 -0.43 16.06
CA ASP A 131 -17.56 -1.49 16.76
C ASP A 131 -17.28 -1.54 18.28
N ASN A 132 -16.56 -0.55 18.83
CA ASN A 132 -16.04 -0.49 20.19
C ASN A 132 -15.00 -1.57 20.56
N SER A 133 -14.46 -2.29 19.59
CA SER A 133 -13.39 -3.27 19.83
C SER A 133 -11.99 -2.63 19.84
N LEU A 134 -11.01 -3.38 20.33
CA LEU A 134 -9.59 -3.02 20.32
C LEU A 134 -8.76 -4.10 19.61
N PRO A 135 -7.64 -3.75 18.96
CA PRO A 135 -6.74 -4.71 18.35
C PRO A 135 -6.25 -5.80 19.32
N GLY A 136 -6.36 -7.06 18.91
CA GLY A 136 -5.91 -8.22 19.70
C GLY A 136 -4.45 -8.60 19.49
N LYS A 137 -3.93 -8.40 18.27
CA LYS A 137 -2.53 -8.69 17.91
C LYS A 137 -1.65 -7.46 18.14
N ARG A 138 -0.39 -7.69 18.55
CA ARG A 138 0.59 -6.62 18.79
C ARG A 138 0.83 -5.76 17.55
N GLU A 139 1.00 -6.37 16.38
CA GLU A 139 1.25 -5.68 15.11
C GLU A 139 0.08 -4.74 14.74
N GLU A 140 -1.16 -5.23 14.85
CA GLU A 140 -2.36 -4.41 14.62
C GLU A 140 -2.46 -3.26 15.63
N ALA A 141 -2.10 -3.50 16.89
CA ALA A 141 -2.11 -2.50 17.96
C ALA A 141 -1.04 -1.41 17.74
N GLU A 142 0.17 -1.76 17.30
CA GLU A 142 1.25 -0.82 17.00
C GLU A 142 0.82 0.14 15.87
N VAL A 143 0.28 -0.40 14.79
CA VAL A 143 -0.25 0.38 13.67
C VAL A 143 -1.40 1.28 14.12
N PHE A 144 -2.38 0.72 14.83
CA PHE A 144 -3.53 1.47 15.34
C PHE A 144 -3.10 2.61 16.28
N HIS A 145 -2.17 2.35 17.19
CA HIS A 145 -1.70 3.33 18.18
C HIS A 145 -0.98 4.52 17.52
N ALA A 146 -0.17 4.26 16.49
CA ALA A 146 0.52 5.31 15.76
C ALA A 146 -0.43 6.26 15.03
N HIS A 147 -1.50 5.73 14.42
CA HIS A 147 -2.56 6.54 13.80
C HIS A 147 -3.39 7.31 14.85
N ALA A 148 -3.73 6.64 15.96
CA ALA A 148 -4.43 7.27 17.08
C ALA A 148 -3.64 8.46 17.67
N TYR A 149 -2.32 8.30 17.82
CA TYR A 149 -1.44 9.38 18.28
C TYR A 149 -1.46 10.59 17.34
N ARG A 150 -1.34 10.37 16.02
CA ARG A 150 -1.43 11.45 15.03
C ARG A 150 -2.77 12.16 15.05
N LEU A 151 -3.88 11.43 15.15
CA LEU A 151 -5.21 12.02 15.22
C LEU A 151 -5.36 12.86 16.50
N ALA A 152 -4.90 12.35 17.64
CA ALA A 152 -4.91 13.09 18.89
C ALA A 152 -4.10 14.40 18.78
N VAL A 153 -2.91 14.40 18.18
CA VAL A 153 -2.16 15.65 17.93
C VAL A 153 -2.94 16.61 17.05
N LYS A 154 -3.52 16.13 15.93
CA LYS A 154 -4.34 16.97 15.02
C LYS A 154 -5.53 17.61 15.74
N CYS A 155 -6.18 16.91 16.65
CA CYS A 155 -7.35 17.41 17.38
C CYS A 155 -6.98 18.41 18.48
N TYR A 156 -5.91 18.15 19.26
CA TYR A 156 -5.56 18.96 20.42
C TYR A 156 -4.67 20.16 20.07
N GLN A 157 -3.74 20.04 19.12
CA GLN A 157 -2.77 21.12 18.82
C GLN A 157 -3.43 22.47 18.48
N PRO A 158 -4.50 22.56 17.66
CA PRO A 158 -5.13 23.83 17.32
C PRO A 158 -5.77 24.56 18.50
N GLN A 159 -6.05 23.84 19.58
CA GLN A 159 -6.75 24.35 20.76
C GLN A 159 -5.77 24.78 21.87
N LEU A 160 -4.49 24.43 21.71
CA LEU A 160 -3.47 24.67 22.71
C LEU A 160 -2.54 25.80 22.22
N PRO A 161 -2.25 26.81 23.05
CA PRO A 161 -1.32 27.88 22.70
C PRO A 161 0.16 27.46 22.78
N PHE A 162 0.44 26.23 23.22
CA PHE A 162 1.78 25.66 23.35
C PHE A 162 1.89 24.37 22.56
N ASP A 163 3.10 24.06 22.09
CA ASP A 163 3.35 22.89 21.27
C ASP A 163 3.19 21.58 22.06
N ILE A 164 2.59 20.60 21.38
CA ILE A 164 2.64 19.20 21.80
C ILE A 164 4.02 18.66 21.40
N LEU A 165 4.77 18.19 22.38
CA LEU A 165 6.05 17.51 22.18
C LEU A 165 5.81 16.16 21.49
N LEU A 166 6.14 16.11 20.20
CA LEU A 166 6.03 14.90 19.40
C LEU A 166 7.01 13.84 19.92
N LYS A 167 6.46 12.65 20.21
CA LYS A 167 7.20 11.45 20.58
C LYS A 167 6.92 10.36 19.56
N GLU A 168 7.85 9.43 19.42
CA GLU A 168 7.61 8.20 18.66
C GLU A 168 6.44 7.43 19.30
N PRO A 169 5.37 7.13 18.56
CA PRO A 169 4.14 6.57 19.11
C PRO A 169 4.23 5.04 19.26
N GLY A 170 5.15 4.59 20.10
CA GLY A 170 5.29 3.18 20.48
C GLY A 170 4.33 2.77 21.60
N LEU A 171 3.95 1.49 21.64
CA LEU A 171 3.12 0.95 22.73
C LEU A 171 3.81 1.04 24.09
N GLU A 172 5.14 1.10 24.11
CA GLU A 172 5.99 1.27 25.28
C GLU A 172 6.21 2.74 25.66
N GLN A 173 5.59 3.69 24.95
CA GLN A 173 5.69 5.10 25.30
C GLN A 173 5.23 5.31 26.74
N TYR A 174 6.05 6.02 27.51
CA TYR A 174 5.82 6.23 28.93
C TYR A 174 5.93 7.69 29.35
N SER A 175 5.28 7.98 30.48
CA SER A 175 5.62 9.08 31.36
C SER A 175 6.18 8.53 32.67
N ARG A 176 7.03 9.31 33.35
CA ARG A 176 7.43 8.97 34.72
C ARG A 176 6.27 9.25 35.66
N LEU A 177 6.16 8.45 36.72
CA LEU A 177 5.19 8.67 37.79
C LEU A 177 5.24 10.14 38.21
N SER A 178 4.06 10.76 38.23
CA SER A 178 3.91 12.19 38.42
C SER A 178 3.06 12.46 39.66
N PHE A 179 3.16 13.68 40.18
CA PHE A 179 2.40 14.15 41.33
C PHE A 179 1.67 15.44 40.97
N ASP A 180 0.35 15.38 40.98
CA ASP A 180 -0.57 16.49 40.68
C ASP A 180 -1.86 16.33 41.49
N PRO A 181 -1.99 17.03 42.63
CA PRO A 181 -3.22 17.07 43.43
C PRO A 181 -4.45 17.56 42.63
N GLU A 182 -4.23 18.36 41.59
CA GLU A 182 -5.27 18.95 40.75
C GLU A 182 -5.51 18.11 39.47
N ALA A 183 -5.05 16.86 39.42
CA ALA A 183 -5.30 15.98 38.27
C ALA A 183 -6.81 15.81 38.01
N MET A 184 -7.23 16.02 36.76
CA MET A 184 -8.64 15.94 36.35
C MET A 184 -8.87 14.65 35.58
N TYR A 185 -9.84 13.84 36.00
CA TYR A 185 -10.16 12.53 35.45
C TYR A 185 -11.64 12.43 35.09
N ARG A 186 -11.94 11.98 33.86
CA ARG A 186 -13.28 11.76 33.33
C ARG A 186 -13.44 10.27 32.99
N PRO A 187 -14.14 9.48 33.84
CA PRO A 187 -14.32 8.05 33.57
C PRO A 187 -15.14 7.79 32.29
N ASP A 188 -16.14 8.65 32.04
CA ASP A 188 -17.08 8.57 30.90
C ASP A 188 -16.64 9.45 29.72
N SER A 189 -15.33 9.63 29.52
CA SER A 189 -14.79 10.40 28.39
C SER A 189 -15.24 9.82 27.05
N ILE A 190 -15.65 10.68 26.11
CA ILE A 190 -15.99 10.24 24.75
C ILE A 190 -14.74 9.67 24.08
N GLN A 191 -14.87 8.51 23.44
CA GLN A 191 -13.75 7.87 22.75
C GLN A 191 -13.64 8.38 21.32
N PHE A 192 -12.43 8.47 20.79
CA PHE A 192 -12.25 8.61 19.34
C PHE A 192 -12.47 7.27 18.65
N TYR A 193 -13.14 7.29 17.49
CA TYR A 193 -13.28 6.12 16.64
C TYR A 193 -12.24 6.16 15.52
N LEU A 194 -11.53 5.06 15.34
CA LEU A 194 -10.54 4.88 14.29
C LEU A 194 -10.71 3.48 13.69
N ALA A 195 -10.97 3.38 12.39
CA ALA A 195 -10.97 2.07 11.71
C ALA A 195 -9.56 1.45 11.75
N GLN A 196 -9.46 0.11 11.74
CA GLN A 196 -8.16 -0.57 11.80
C GLN A 196 -7.29 -0.18 10.59
N PRO A 197 -6.17 0.54 10.78
CA PRO A 197 -5.31 0.87 9.65
C PRO A 197 -4.50 -0.35 9.22
N ALA A 198 -4.20 -0.43 7.91
CA ALA A 198 -3.47 -1.54 7.31
C ALA A 198 -1.95 -1.46 7.51
N SER A 199 -1.40 -0.26 7.68
CA SER A 199 0.04 -0.02 7.80
C SER A 199 0.35 1.23 8.64
N MET A 200 1.62 1.38 9.04
CA MET A 200 2.10 2.52 9.83
C MET A 200 1.80 3.85 9.12
N PRO A 201 1.54 4.94 9.87
CA PRO A 201 1.21 6.22 9.29
C PRO A 201 2.31 6.72 8.35
N GLY A 202 1.98 6.87 7.08
CA GLY A 202 2.90 7.30 6.02
C GLY A 202 2.81 8.78 5.70
N GLU A 203 3.27 9.12 4.49
CA GLU A 203 2.95 10.39 3.82
C GLU A 203 1.44 10.48 3.57
N THR A 204 0.92 11.71 3.50
CA THR A 204 -0.50 11.95 3.26
C THR A 204 -0.91 11.28 1.96
N THR A 205 -1.91 10.40 2.02
CA THR A 205 -2.42 9.77 0.80
C THR A 205 -3.29 10.75 0.02
N TYR A 206 -3.42 10.53 -1.29
CA TYR A 206 -4.23 11.34 -2.17
C TYR A 206 -5.69 11.42 -1.69
N ARG A 207 -6.19 10.34 -1.10
CA ARG A 207 -7.52 10.26 -0.51
C ARG A 207 -7.68 11.06 0.78
N GLU A 208 -6.73 10.95 1.69
CA GLU A 208 -6.72 11.77 2.92
C GLU A 208 -6.75 13.26 2.54
N ALA A 209 -5.98 13.65 1.51
CA ALA A 209 -5.98 15.02 1.00
C ALA A 209 -7.34 15.43 0.41
N LEU A 210 -8.04 14.55 -0.30
CA LEU A 210 -9.40 14.81 -0.80
C LEU A 210 -10.44 14.92 0.33
N GLN A 211 -10.37 14.07 1.36
CA GLN A 211 -11.29 14.11 2.49
C GLN A 211 -11.10 15.38 3.35
N ASP A 212 -9.85 15.85 3.49
CA ASP A 212 -9.50 17.08 4.20
C ASP A 212 -9.88 18.36 3.42
N GLU A 213 -10.37 18.27 2.18
CA GLU A 213 -10.83 19.46 1.43
C GLU A 213 -11.96 20.18 2.17
N ARG A 214 -11.90 21.52 2.19
CA ARG A 214 -12.77 22.35 3.04
C ARG A 214 -14.16 22.60 2.47
N THR A 215 -14.35 22.47 1.16
CA THR A 215 -15.62 22.78 0.49
C THR A 215 -16.53 21.55 0.40
N PRO A 216 -17.75 21.58 0.97
CA PRO A 216 -18.69 20.46 0.88
C PRO A 216 -19.00 20.03 -0.56
N LEU A 217 -19.01 20.99 -1.50
CA LEU A 217 -19.22 20.76 -2.93
C LEU A 217 -18.07 20.00 -3.61
N THR A 218 -16.83 20.06 -3.09
CA THR A 218 -15.69 19.37 -3.68
C THR A 218 -15.43 17.98 -3.07
N ARG A 219 -15.90 17.72 -1.84
CA ARG A 219 -15.86 16.38 -1.21
C ARG A 219 -16.73 15.33 -1.91
N ALA A 220 -17.70 15.77 -2.71
CA ALA A 220 -18.72 14.91 -3.29
C ALA A 220 -18.39 14.52 -4.74
N VAL A 221 -17.48 13.58 -5.03
CA VAL A 221 -17.50 12.87 -6.32
C VAL A 221 -16.87 11.47 -6.15
N PRO A 222 -17.59 10.36 -6.42
CA PRO A 222 -18.00 9.98 -7.79
C PRO A 222 -19.50 9.75 -8.02
N GLY A 223 -20.03 10.33 -9.11
CA GLY A 223 -21.31 9.98 -9.73
C GLY A 223 -22.38 11.07 -9.70
N TYR A 224 -22.30 12.05 -10.60
CA TYR A 224 -23.39 12.95 -11.03
C TYR A 224 -23.99 13.96 -10.02
N GLU A 225 -24.09 13.68 -8.72
CA GLU A 225 -24.87 14.54 -7.80
C GLU A 225 -24.26 15.94 -7.53
N ALA A 226 -22.93 16.05 -7.40
CA ALA A 226 -22.30 17.36 -7.14
C ALA A 226 -22.23 18.26 -8.37
N GLU A 227 -22.07 17.67 -9.57
CA GLU A 227 -22.06 18.44 -10.80
C GLU A 227 -23.44 19.05 -11.07
N GLU A 228 -24.50 18.30 -10.81
CA GLU A 228 -25.89 18.77 -10.82
C GLU A 228 -26.12 19.88 -9.79
N ALA A 229 -25.65 19.72 -8.55
CA ALA A 229 -25.76 20.76 -7.53
C ALA A 229 -25.05 22.06 -7.96
N VAL A 230 -23.85 21.96 -8.52
CA VAL A 230 -23.12 23.14 -9.03
C VAL A 230 -23.81 23.72 -10.27
N ILE A 231 -24.44 22.91 -11.14
CA ILE A 231 -25.31 23.41 -12.24
C ILE A 231 -26.43 24.25 -11.67
N MET A 232 -27.21 23.70 -10.73
CA MET A 232 -28.34 24.41 -10.14
C MET A 232 -27.92 25.70 -9.45
N LEU A 233 -26.85 25.67 -8.66
CA LEU A 233 -26.33 26.86 -7.99
C LEU A 233 -25.85 27.93 -8.97
N PHE A 234 -25.17 27.51 -10.05
CA PHE A 234 -24.70 28.42 -11.08
C PHE A 234 -25.87 29.05 -11.85
N GLU A 235 -26.87 28.26 -12.25
CA GLU A 235 -28.08 28.75 -12.91
C GLU A 235 -28.86 29.73 -12.01
N ALA A 236 -28.99 29.43 -10.71
CA ALA A 236 -29.61 30.34 -9.75
C ALA A 236 -28.82 31.65 -9.58
N ALA A 237 -27.48 31.58 -9.53
CA ALA A 237 -26.62 32.76 -9.50
C ALA A 237 -26.77 33.60 -10.77
N LEU A 238 -26.85 32.95 -11.94
CA LEU A 238 -27.08 33.60 -13.23
C LEU A 238 -28.44 34.29 -13.30
N GLN A 239 -29.52 33.62 -12.87
CA GLN A 239 -30.86 34.22 -12.81
C GLN A 239 -30.89 35.46 -11.92
N LYS A 240 -30.28 35.39 -10.72
CA LYS A 240 -30.13 36.55 -9.83
C LYS A 240 -29.38 37.70 -10.49
N THR A 241 -28.28 37.39 -11.18
CA THR A 241 -27.48 38.39 -11.91
C THR A 241 -28.31 39.16 -12.95
N PHE A 242 -29.27 38.49 -13.61
CA PHE A 242 -30.15 39.13 -14.60
C PHE A 242 -31.40 39.79 -13.99
N ALA A 243 -31.82 39.38 -12.79
CA ALA A 243 -32.97 39.95 -12.10
C ALA A 243 -32.67 41.32 -11.45
N GLU A 244 -31.41 41.60 -11.11
CA GLU A 244 -30.99 42.86 -10.50
C GLU A 244 -30.80 43.98 -11.56
N PRO A 245 -31.41 45.17 -11.37
CA PRO A 245 -31.33 46.28 -12.33
C PRO A 245 -29.87 46.74 -12.48
N ALA A 246 -29.42 46.87 -13.73
CA ALA A 246 -28.05 47.30 -14.04
C ALA A 246 -27.90 48.81 -13.81
N GLU A 247 -27.29 49.22 -12.68
CA GLU A 247 -27.06 50.65 -12.39
C GLU A 247 -25.93 51.28 -13.23
N THR A 248 -25.07 50.48 -13.85
CA THR A 248 -23.99 50.95 -14.73
C THR A 248 -23.90 50.08 -15.98
N GLY A 249 -23.61 50.73 -17.11
CA GLY A 249 -23.83 50.23 -18.49
C GLY A 249 -23.61 48.74 -18.74
N ASN A 250 -24.46 48.20 -19.62
CA ASN A 250 -24.58 46.80 -20.10
C ASN A 250 -23.29 46.23 -20.75
N SER A 251 -22.15 46.31 -20.08
CA SER A 251 -20.90 45.73 -20.52
C SER A 251 -20.83 44.27 -20.07
N ARG A 252 -20.35 43.39 -20.96
CA ARG A 252 -20.12 41.96 -20.64
C ARG A 252 -19.16 41.79 -19.44
N HIS A 253 -18.28 42.76 -19.20
CA HIS A 253 -17.40 42.80 -18.03
C HIS A 253 -18.19 42.96 -16.73
N ALA A 254 -19.07 43.96 -16.63
CA ALA A 254 -19.90 44.20 -15.45
C ALA A 254 -20.83 43.01 -15.13
N LEU A 255 -21.35 42.34 -16.16
CA LEU A 255 -22.13 41.10 -16.00
C LEU A 255 -21.28 39.96 -15.42
N THR A 256 -20.03 39.82 -15.87
CA THR A 256 -19.12 38.77 -15.39
C THR A 256 -18.71 39.00 -13.94
N VAL A 257 -18.48 40.26 -13.54
CA VAL A 257 -18.18 40.64 -12.14
C VAL A 257 -19.36 40.27 -11.22
N ARG A 258 -20.58 40.72 -11.54
CA ARG A 258 -21.78 40.40 -10.75
C ARG A 258 -22.05 38.90 -10.66
N LEU A 259 -21.92 38.19 -11.77
CA LEU A 259 -22.06 36.73 -11.79
C LEU A 259 -21.04 36.07 -10.85
N ALA A 260 -19.78 36.51 -10.88
CA ALA A 260 -18.74 35.98 -10.00
C ALA A 260 -19.05 36.23 -8.52
N GLU A 261 -19.60 37.40 -8.15
CA GLU A 261 -20.02 37.71 -6.78
C GLU A 261 -21.14 36.78 -6.30
N HIS A 262 -22.18 36.58 -7.12
CA HIS A 262 -23.28 35.69 -6.78
C HIS A 262 -22.81 34.23 -6.69
N CYS A 263 -21.91 33.79 -7.56
CA CYS A 263 -21.30 32.46 -7.49
C CYS A 263 -20.48 32.28 -6.21
N PHE A 264 -19.69 33.28 -5.81
CA PHE A 264 -18.93 33.26 -4.55
C PHE A 264 -19.86 33.14 -3.34
N ARG A 265 -20.90 33.98 -3.27
CA ARG A 265 -21.91 33.94 -2.20
C ARG A 265 -22.69 32.62 -2.16
N SER A 266 -22.81 31.95 -3.30
CA SER A 266 -23.44 30.63 -3.42
C SER A 266 -22.47 29.48 -3.10
N GLY A 267 -21.22 29.79 -2.72
CA GLY A 267 -20.21 28.80 -2.33
C GLY A 267 -19.60 28.03 -3.51
N ILE A 268 -19.82 28.47 -4.75
CA ILE A 268 -19.28 27.81 -5.94
C ILE A 268 -17.76 28.01 -5.97
N PRO A 269 -16.95 26.98 -6.26
CA PRO A 269 -15.52 27.16 -6.42
C PRO A 269 -15.16 28.12 -7.57
N GLU A 270 -14.02 28.81 -7.42
CA GLU A 270 -13.56 29.81 -8.39
C GLU A 270 -13.43 29.22 -9.80
N GLU A 271 -12.78 28.07 -9.94
CA GLU A 271 -12.58 27.40 -11.23
C GLU A 271 -13.89 26.88 -11.85
N GLU A 272 -14.86 26.42 -11.06
CA GLU A 272 -16.20 26.06 -11.56
C GLU A 272 -16.91 27.28 -12.12
N THR A 273 -16.77 28.43 -11.47
CA THR A 273 -17.32 29.70 -11.95
C THR A 273 -16.68 30.09 -13.28
N VAL A 274 -15.36 29.98 -13.42
CA VAL A 274 -14.63 30.26 -14.68
C VAL A 274 -15.09 29.31 -15.79
N LYS A 275 -15.05 28.00 -15.54
CA LYS A 275 -15.46 26.94 -16.49
C LYS A 275 -16.87 27.22 -17.03
N ARG A 276 -17.84 27.42 -16.13
CA ARG A 276 -19.25 27.59 -16.49
C ARG A 276 -19.55 28.91 -17.15
N THR A 277 -18.91 29.99 -16.72
CA THR A 277 -19.01 31.29 -17.38
C THR A 277 -18.47 31.19 -18.81
N TYR A 278 -17.33 30.53 -18.99
CA TYR A 278 -16.75 30.28 -20.31
C TYR A 278 -17.69 29.47 -21.23
N PHE A 279 -18.29 28.38 -20.73
CA PHE A 279 -19.26 27.58 -21.50
C PHE A 279 -20.54 28.33 -21.80
N HIS A 280 -21.14 28.97 -20.79
CA HIS A 280 -22.42 29.63 -20.94
C HIS A 280 -22.37 30.76 -21.99
N TYR A 281 -21.26 31.49 -22.06
CA TYR A 281 -21.10 32.59 -23.02
C TYR A 281 -20.30 32.21 -24.29
N TYR A 282 -19.81 30.96 -24.41
CA TYR A 282 -19.00 30.43 -25.53
C TYR A 282 -17.87 31.38 -26.00
N LEU A 283 -17.17 32.03 -25.06
CA LEU A 283 -16.14 33.04 -25.36
C LEU A 283 -14.75 32.40 -25.57
N ARG A 284 -14.59 31.62 -26.65
CA ARG A 284 -13.35 30.87 -26.99
C ARG A 284 -12.03 31.66 -26.94
N GLN A 285 -12.06 32.99 -27.04
CA GLN A 285 -10.85 33.84 -27.08
C GLN A 285 -10.59 34.64 -25.79
N LYS A 286 -11.33 34.43 -24.70
CA LYS A 286 -11.24 35.27 -23.48
C LYS A 286 -11.18 34.52 -22.15
N GLU A 287 -10.79 33.25 -22.14
CA GLU A 287 -10.70 32.48 -20.88
C GLU A 287 -9.82 33.17 -19.83
N ALA A 288 -8.62 33.63 -20.22
CA ALA A 288 -7.70 34.34 -19.32
C ALA A 288 -8.33 35.60 -18.70
N VAL A 289 -9.16 36.31 -19.46
CA VAL A 289 -9.85 37.53 -18.99
C VAL A 289 -10.98 37.18 -18.01
N ILE A 290 -11.79 36.15 -18.32
CA ILE A 290 -12.84 35.67 -17.40
C ILE A 290 -12.21 35.23 -16.08
N ARG A 291 -11.12 34.46 -16.16
CA ARG A 291 -10.36 33.98 -15.02
C ARG A 291 -9.85 35.12 -14.15
N GLN A 292 -9.25 36.14 -14.75
CA GLN A 292 -8.75 37.31 -14.02
C GLN A 292 -9.89 38.05 -13.30
N ILE A 293 -11.04 38.24 -13.95
CA ILE A 293 -12.21 38.91 -13.35
C ILE A 293 -12.74 38.12 -12.16
N VAL A 294 -12.99 36.82 -12.35
CA VAL A 294 -13.53 35.95 -11.28
C VAL A 294 -12.57 35.93 -10.09
N ARG A 295 -11.27 35.81 -10.36
CA ARG A 295 -10.25 35.81 -9.31
C ARG A 295 -10.23 37.12 -8.51
N SER A 296 -10.27 38.28 -9.16
CA SER A 296 -10.31 39.58 -8.48
C SER A 296 -11.49 39.65 -7.51
N VAL A 297 -12.68 39.25 -7.96
CA VAL A 297 -13.90 39.22 -7.12
C VAL A 297 -13.77 38.27 -5.93
N TYR A 298 -13.24 37.07 -6.15
CA TYR A 298 -13.05 36.06 -5.10
C TYR A 298 -12.01 36.50 -4.07
N GLN A 299 -10.96 37.21 -4.49
CA GLN A 299 -9.92 37.73 -3.60
C GLN A 299 -10.47 38.86 -2.71
N GLU A 300 -11.17 39.83 -3.29
CA GLU A 300 -11.82 40.91 -2.55
C GLU A 300 -12.82 40.35 -1.54
N SER A 301 -13.66 39.39 -1.96
CA SER A 301 -14.68 38.80 -1.11
C SER A 301 -14.12 37.93 0.02
N LYS A 302 -12.89 37.40 -0.11
CA LYS A 302 -12.17 36.67 0.95
C LYS A 302 -11.51 37.59 1.97
N GLY A 303 -11.51 38.92 1.77
CA GLY A 303 -10.83 39.88 2.66
C GLY A 303 -9.30 39.78 2.62
N PHE A 304 -8.75 39.30 1.51
CA PHE A 304 -7.32 39.01 1.37
C PHE A 304 -6.48 40.27 1.10
N ASP A 305 -6.61 41.32 1.93
CA ASP A 305 -5.67 42.46 1.90
C ASP A 305 -5.58 43.29 3.20
N THR A 306 -6.03 42.76 4.34
CA THR A 306 -5.81 43.44 5.63
C THR A 306 -4.47 43.01 6.24
N GLN A 307 -3.42 43.79 5.94
CA GLN A 307 -2.12 43.85 6.62
C GLN A 307 -1.51 42.51 7.10
N SER A 308 -0.89 41.75 6.20
CA SER A 308 -0.10 40.57 6.61
C SER A 308 1.36 40.95 6.92
N SER A 309 1.86 40.59 8.11
CA SER A 309 3.28 40.67 8.51
C SER A 309 4.22 39.71 7.77
N LEU A 310 3.75 39.04 6.71
CA LEU A 310 4.48 38.02 5.96
C LEU A 310 5.50 38.64 5.01
N ASN A 311 6.68 38.02 4.91
CA ASN A 311 7.71 38.44 3.97
C ASN A 311 7.35 38.04 2.51
N LYS A 312 8.08 38.58 1.53
CA LYS A 312 7.80 38.36 0.10
C LYS A 312 7.82 36.88 -0.30
N GLU A 313 8.75 36.10 0.26
CA GLU A 313 8.90 34.67 -0.02
C GLU A 313 7.73 33.84 0.55
N GLN A 314 7.29 34.15 1.76
CA GLN A 314 6.14 33.53 2.41
C GLN A 314 4.85 33.82 1.63
N LYS A 315 4.67 35.07 1.18
CA LYS A 315 3.54 35.44 0.31
C LYS A 315 3.56 34.66 -0.99
N LEU A 316 4.71 34.57 -1.66
CA LEU A 316 4.86 33.79 -2.89
C LEU A 316 4.57 32.31 -2.66
N ALA A 317 5.04 31.72 -1.54
CA ALA A 317 4.79 30.33 -1.21
C ALA A 317 3.30 30.03 -0.96
N ILE A 318 2.58 30.94 -0.32
CA ILE A 318 1.12 30.84 -0.11
C ILE A 318 0.38 30.99 -1.43
N GLN A 319 0.74 31.97 -2.26
CA GLN A 319 0.14 32.18 -3.58
C GLN A 319 0.40 30.98 -4.50
N THR A 320 1.60 30.38 -4.42
CA THR A 320 1.94 29.17 -5.17
C THR A 320 1.06 28.01 -4.73
N ASP A 321 0.94 27.79 -3.42
CA ASP A 321 0.13 26.70 -2.87
C ASP A 321 -1.35 26.83 -3.23
N GLU A 322 -1.88 28.05 -3.14
CA GLU A 322 -3.25 28.39 -3.52
C GLU A 322 -3.47 28.16 -5.02
N PHE A 323 -2.59 28.69 -5.88
CA PHE A 323 -2.67 28.50 -7.33
C PHE A 323 -2.62 27.03 -7.74
N MET A 324 -1.67 26.27 -7.18
CA MET A 324 -1.49 24.85 -7.49
C MET A 324 -2.73 24.05 -7.10
N LYS A 325 -3.26 24.24 -5.88
CA LYS A 325 -4.44 23.52 -5.39
C LYS A 325 -5.74 23.95 -6.09
N ARG A 326 -5.85 25.22 -6.47
CA ARG A 326 -7.03 25.74 -7.15
C ARG A 326 -7.15 25.21 -8.57
N ARG A 327 -6.07 25.28 -9.38
CA ARG A 327 -6.09 24.91 -10.80
C ARG A 327 -5.84 23.44 -11.06
N TYR A 328 -5.07 22.77 -10.22
CA TYR A 328 -4.55 21.44 -10.51
C TYR A 328 -4.85 20.47 -9.40
N ASP A 329 -4.83 19.21 -9.80
CA ASP A 329 -4.98 18.09 -8.91
C ASP A 329 -3.81 17.16 -9.18
N PHE A 330 -2.97 16.97 -8.17
CA PHE A 330 -1.68 16.30 -8.27
C PHE A 330 -1.66 15.07 -7.37
N ARG A 331 -1.01 14.02 -7.85
CA ARG A 331 -0.79 12.80 -7.06
C ARG A 331 0.51 12.14 -7.44
N TYR A 332 1.24 11.65 -6.45
CA TYR A 332 2.44 10.85 -6.68
C TYR A 332 2.07 9.37 -6.82
N ASN A 333 2.17 8.83 -8.02
CA ASN A 333 1.81 7.44 -8.29
C ASN A 333 2.95 6.51 -7.87
N THR A 334 2.72 5.66 -6.86
CA THR A 334 3.80 4.83 -6.29
C THR A 334 4.26 3.70 -7.22
N GLN A 335 3.37 3.13 -8.05
CA GLN A 335 3.70 2.06 -9.00
C GLN A 335 4.44 2.60 -10.22
N VAL A 336 4.06 3.78 -10.71
CA VAL A 336 4.79 4.45 -11.82
C VAL A 336 6.09 5.08 -11.31
N GLY A 337 6.07 5.58 -10.08
CA GLY A 337 7.20 6.25 -9.44
C GLY A 337 7.36 7.72 -9.82
N ASP A 338 6.30 8.36 -10.32
CA ASP A 338 6.31 9.75 -10.81
C ASP A 338 4.99 10.47 -10.46
N VAL A 339 4.98 11.80 -10.58
CA VAL A 339 3.79 12.63 -10.34
C VAL A 339 2.90 12.65 -11.57
N GLU A 340 1.62 12.45 -11.34
CA GLU A 340 0.57 12.66 -12.32
C GLU A 340 -0.27 13.87 -11.92
N TYR A 341 -0.85 14.52 -12.93
CA TYR A 341 -1.72 15.67 -12.72
C TYR A 341 -2.97 15.60 -13.58
N ARG A 342 -4.00 16.31 -13.15
CA ARG A 342 -5.08 16.76 -14.01
C ARG A 342 -5.40 18.21 -13.70
N GLU A 343 -5.90 18.92 -14.70
CA GLU A 343 -6.48 20.24 -14.49
C GLU A 343 -7.84 20.07 -13.80
N ARG A 344 -8.06 20.80 -12.71
CA ARG A 344 -9.38 20.86 -12.10
C ARG A 344 -10.34 21.54 -13.05
N HIS A 345 -11.56 21.01 -13.13
CA HIS A 345 -12.66 21.64 -13.88
C HIS A 345 -12.38 21.78 -15.39
N SER A 346 -11.47 20.96 -15.93
CA SER A 346 -11.16 20.82 -17.36
C SER A 346 -11.89 19.61 -17.97
N PHE A 347 -11.89 19.48 -19.30
CA PHE A 347 -12.36 18.27 -20.00
C PHE A 347 -11.38 17.09 -19.89
N ARG A 348 -10.21 17.33 -19.28
CA ARG A 348 -9.20 16.31 -19.02
C ARG A 348 -9.52 15.58 -17.72
N PHE A 349 -10.43 14.62 -17.79
CA PHE A 349 -10.87 13.85 -16.62
C PHE A 349 -9.81 12.86 -16.10
N ARG A 350 -8.90 12.42 -16.97
CA ARG A 350 -7.85 11.45 -16.64
C ARG A 350 -6.58 12.15 -16.21
N PHE A 351 -5.92 11.58 -15.21
CA PHE A 351 -4.57 11.96 -14.82
C PHE A 351 -3.58 11.67 -15.95
N SER A 352 -2.67 12.61 -16.17
CA SER A 352 -1.59 12.54 -17.15
C SER A 352 -0.25 12.66 -16.44
N PRO A 353 0.83 12.04 -16.96
CA PRO A 353 2.16 12.17 -16.36
C PRO A 353 2.65 13.62 -16.47
N ILE A 354 3.39 14.08 -15.46
CA ILE A 354 4.07 15.38 -15.53
C ILE A 354 5.34 15.24 -16.36
N ASP A 355 5.42 16.00 -17.45
CA ASP A 355 6.62 16.13 -18.27
C ASP A 355 7.13 17.58 -18.28
N LYS A 356 8.29 17.81 -18.91
CA LYS A 356 8.88 19.15 -19.00
C LYS A 356 7.95 20.15 -19.70
N ARG A 357 7.18 19.70 -20.70
CA ARG A 357 6.20 20.55 -21.40
C ARG A 357 5.11 21.02 -20.44
N THR A 358 4.63 20.13 -19.59
CA THR A 358 3.64 20.41 -18.55
C THR A 358 4.16 21.42 -17.55
N LEU A 359 5.37 21.22 -17.01
CA LEU A 359 6.00 22.15 -16.06
C LEU A 359 6.07 23.57 -16.63
N ASN A 360 6.52 23.70 -17.88
CA ASN A 360 6.59 25.00 -18.57
C ASN A 360 5.20 25.62 -18.78
N SER A 361 4.18 24.80 -19.05
CA SER A 361 2.81 25.28 -19.23
C SER A 361 2.25 25.83 -17.90
N ILE A 362 2.46 25.11 -16.80
CA ILE A 362 2.08 25.57 -15.45
C ILE A 362 2.79 26.89 -15.08
N ALA A 363 4.07 27.04 -15.47
CA ALA A 363 4.82 28.27 -15.26
C ALA A 363 4.21 29.47 -15.99
N LEU A 364 3.88 29.28 -17.27
CA LEU A 364 3.24 30.32 -18.09
C LEU A 364 1.85 30.68 -17.54
N ASP A 365 1.08 29.69 -17.10
CA ASP A 365 -0.23 29.92 -16.48
C ASP A 365 -0.10 30.74 -15.19
N ALA A 366 0.84 30.39 -14.31
CA ALA A 366 1.08 31.14 -13.07
C ALA A 366 1.50 32.59 -13.35
N GLN A 367 2.37 32.81 -14.35
CA GLN A 367 2.81 34.13 -14.77
C GLN A 367 1.66 34.96 -15.37
N SER A 368 0.79 34.34 -16.18
CA SER A 368 -0.42 35.00 -16.72
C SER A 368 -1.37 35.50 -15.62
N GLU A 369 -1.26 34.87 -14.46
CA GLU A 369 -2.04 35.10 -13.26
C GLU A 369 -1.30 35.98 -12.22
N GLY A 370 -0.20 36.62 -12.63
CA GLY A 370 0.55 37.58 -11.82
C GLY A 370 1.45 36.94 -10.74
N ILE A 371 1.64 35.62 -10.77
CA ILE A 371 2.49 34.91 -9.82
C ILE A 371 3.84 34.64 -10.49
N SER A 372 4.91 35.24 -9.98
CA SER A 372 6.26 35.10 -10.55
C SER A 372 6.88 33.76 -10.16
N LEU A 373 6.48 32.69 -10.85
CA LEU A 373 7.05 31.34 -10.70
C LEU A 373 8.00 31.02 -11.84
N TRP A 374 9.09 30.36 -11.48
CA TRP A 374 10.05 29.76 -12.40
C TRP A 374 9.85 28.24 -12.42
N ASP A 375 10.24 27.59 -13.51
CA ASP A 375 10.15 26.12 -13.66
C ASP A 375 10.77 25.36 -12.48
N ARG A 376 11.85 25.91 -11.90
CA ARG A 376 12.53 25.32 -10.73
C ARG A 376 11.65 25.33 -9.48
N ASP A 377 10.87 26.37 -9.26
CA ASP A 377 10.00 26.48 -8.08
C ASP A 377 8.80 25.55 -8.20
N ILE A 378 8.30 25.37 -9.43
CA ILE A 378 7.23 24.42 -9.73
C ILE A 378 7.73 22.99 -9.58
N SER A 379 8.92 22.68 -10.11
CA SER A 379 9.57 21.38 -9.93
C SER A 379 9.79 21.07 -8.44
N ARG A 380 10.24 22.04 -7.64
CA ARG A 380 10.37 21.89 -6.17
C ARG A 380 9.04 21.62 -5.49
N TYR A 381 7.96 22.28 -5.93
CA TYR A 381 6.62 22.04 -5.38
C TYR A 381 6.14 20.62 -5.71
N ILE A 382 6.22 20.23 -6.97
CA ILE A 382 5.72 18.96 -7.51
C ILE A 382 6.48 17.76 -6.93
N TYR A 383 7.79 17.85 -6.80
CA TYR A 383 8.61 16.76 -6.24
C TYR A 383 8.87 16.91 -4.74
N SER A 384 7.92 17.52 -4.01
CA SER A 384 7.94 17.62 -2.54
C SER A 384 6.83 16.79 -1.90
N ASN A 385 6.92 16.60 -0.59
CA ASN A 385 5.88 15.97 0.25
C ASN A 385 4.57 16.77 0.34
N ARG A 386 4.43 17.87 -0.40
CA ARG A 386 3.14 18.56 -0.60
C ARG A 386 2.22 17.79 -1.53
N ILE A 387 2.78 17.02 -2.46
CA ILE A 387 1.99 16.20 -3.37
C ILE A 387 1.66 14.89 -2.65
N PRO A 388 0.37 14.57 -2.48
CA PRO A 388 -0.02 13.38 -1.75
C PRO A 388 0.22 12.11 -2.56
N VAL A 389 0.43 11.01 -1.84
CA VAL A 389 0.79 9.70 -2.42
C VAL A 389 -0.46 8.95 -2.86
N PHE A 390 -0.43 8.38 -4.07
CA PHE A 390 -1.52 7.61 -4.65
C PHE A 390 -1.06 6.17 -4.90
N ASN A 391 -1.81 5.20 -4.39
CA ASN A 391 -1.54 3.77 -4.52
C ASN A 391 -2.65 3.11 -5.36
N PRO A 392 -2.60 3.17 -6.70
CA PRO A 392 -3.69 2.74 -7.58
C PRO A 392 -4.34 1.40 -7.27
N LEU A 393 -3.55 0.38 -6.93
CA LEU A 393 -4.06 -0.96 -6.62
C LEU A 393 -4.76 -1.02 -5.26
N GLU A 394 -4.13 -0.47 -4.22
CA GLU A 394 -4.74 -0.41 -2.88
C GLU A 394 -5.98 0.47 -2.88
N ASP A 395 -5.93 1.55 -3.65
CA ASP A 395 -7.04 2.47 -3.76
C ASP A 395 -8.22 1.77 -4.44
N TYR A 396 -8.01 1.13 -5.58
CA TYR A 396 -9.06 0.32 -6.20
C TYR A 396 -9.70 -0.70 -5.24
N LEU A 397 -8.89 -1.42 -4.45
CA LEU A 397 -9.40 -2.43 -3.52
C LEU A 397 -10.20 -1.86 -2.34
N TYR A 398 -9.93 -0.62 -1.94
CA TYR A 398 -10.63 0.03 -0.84
C TYR A 398 -11.99 0.59 -1.25
N ASP A 399 -12.15 1.04 -2.50
CA ASP A 399 -13.42 1.62 -3.01
C ASP A 399 -14.43 0.54 -3.42
N LEU A 400 -14.12 -0.73 -3.16
CA LEU A 400 -14.98 -1.84 -3.53
C LEU A 400 -16.27 -1.86 -2.68
N PRO A 401 -17.41 -2.23 -3.28
CA PRO A 401 -18.64 -2.46 -2.54
C PRO A 401 -18.51 -3.70 -1.64
N HIS A 402 -19.47 -3.88 -0.73
CA HIS A 402 -19.63 -5.16 -0.05
C HIS A 402 -19.92 -6.27 -1.05
N TRP A 403 -19.35 -7.45 -0.80
CA TRP A 403 -19.58 -8.63 -1.62
C TRP A 403 -21.04 -9.09 -1.51
N ASP A 404 -21.66 -9.38 -2.64
CA ASP A 404 -23.06 -9.80 -2.76
C ASP A 404 -23.29 -11.31 -2.50
N GLY A 405 -22.26 -12.06 -2.13
CA GLY A 405 -22.33 -13.49 -1.84
C GLY A 405 -22.30 -14.41 -3.05
N LYS A 406 -22.16 -13.89 -4.29
CA LYS A 406 -22.05 -14.72 -5.50
C LYS A 406 -20.60 -14.95 -5.88
N ASP A 407 -20.25 -16.21 -6.09
CA ASP A 407 -18.92 -16.62 -6.53
C ASP A 407 -18.68 -16.29 -8.01
N ARG A 408 -17.84 -15.28 -8.24
CA ARG A 408 -17.39 -14.82 -9.56
C ARG A 408 -16.00 -15.32 -9.90
N ILE A 409 -15.15 -15.62 -8.92
CA ILE A 409 -13.78 -16.08 -9.17
C ILE A 409 -13.80 -17.49 -9.79
N LEU A 410 -14.55 -18.44 -9.22
CA LEU A 410 -14.69 -19.78 -9.82
C LEU A 410 -15.44 -19.73 -11.15
N ALA A 411 -16.45 -18.85 -11.26
CA ALA A 411 -17.18 -18.66 -12.53
C ALA A 411 -16.25 -18.15 -13.63
N LEU A 412 -15.34 -17.22 -13.31
CA LEU A 412 -14.32 -16.70 -14.22
C LEU A 412 -13.29 -17.78 -14.59
N ALA A 413 -12.85 -18.59 -13.64
CA ALA A 413 -11.94 -19.70 -13.94
C ALA A 413 -12.56 -20.69 -14.95
N ARG A 414 -13.85 -21.01 -14.76
CA ARG A 414 -14.61 -21.94 -15.60
C ARG A 414 -14.91 -21.42 -17.01
N THR A 415 -14.63 -20.15 -17.33
CA THR A 415 -14.71 -19.68 -18.73
C THR A 415 -13.58 -20.21 -19.59
N VAL A 416 -12.51 -20.71 -18.98
CA VAL A 416 -11.40 -21.37 -19.67
C VAL A 416 -11.78 -22.84 -19.93
N PRO A 417 -11.97 -23.25 -21.19
CA PRO A 417 -12.36 -24.61 -21.51
C PRO A 417 -11.16 -25.56 -21.39
N CYS A 418 -11.13 -26.37 -20.33
CA CYS A 418 -10.07 -27.34 -20.07
C CYS A 418 -10.59 -28.61 -19.39
N ASN A 419 -9.85 -29.70 -19.54
CA ASN A 419 -10.19 -31.00 -18.96
C ASN A 419 -9.67 -31.20 -17.52
N ASN A 420 -8.93 -30.22 -16.97
CA ASN A 420 -8.34 -30.34 -15.64
C ASN A 420 -9.38 -30.02 -14.55
N PRO A 421 -9.78 -30.98 -13.68
CA PRO A 421 -10.80 -30.77 -12.67
C PRO A 421 -10.36 -29.82 -11.54
N TYR A 422 -9.05 -29.63 -11.36
CA TYR A 422 -8.48 -28.79 -10.30
C TYR A 422 -8.25 -27.34 -10.72
N TRP A 423 -8.42 -27.01 -12.01
CA TRP A 423 -8.12 -25.69 -12.55
C TRP A 423 -8.81 -24.56 -11.78
N ALA A 424 -10.13 -24.68 -11.55
CA ALA A 424 -10.90 -23.60 -10.95
C ALA A 424 -10.43 -23.26 -9.53
N GLU A 425 -10.14 -24.28 -8.71
CA GLU A 425 -9.64 -24.14 -7.35
C GLU A 425 -8.21 -23.58 -7.31
N LEU A 426 -7.33 -24.06 -8.20
CA LEU A 426 -5.95 -23.56 -8.29
C LEU A 426 -5.91 -22.10 -8.78
N PHE A 427 -6.77 -21.76 -9.74
CA PHE A 427 -6.94 -20.38 -10.22
C PHE A 427 -7.49 -19.48 -9.11
N HIS A 428 -8.50 -19.92 -8.37
CA HIS A 428 -9.08 -19.17 -7.25
C HIS A 428 -8.01 -18.81 -6.22
N ARG A 429 -7.22 -19.79 -5.74
CA ARG A 429 -6.11 -19.53 -4.81
C ARG A 429 -5.05 -18.60 -5.39
N TRP A 430 -4.68 -18.78 -6.65
CA TRP A 430 -3.74 -17.88 -7.32
C TRP A 430 -4.28 -16.44 -7.41
N PHE A 431 -5.57 -16.28 -7.72
CA PHE A 431 -6.23 -14.98 -7.81
C PHE A 431 -6.28 -14.29 -6.44
N LEU A 432 -6.63 -15.02 -5.37
CA LEU A 432 -6.54 -14.51 -4.00
C LEU A 432 -5.12 -14.10 -3.65
N ASN A 433 -4.12 -14.88 -4.06
CA ASN A 433 -2.72 -14.56 -3.83
C ASN A 433 -2.32 -13.25 -4.51
N MET A 434 -2.76 -13.04 -5.75
CA MET A 434 -2.57 -11.79 -6.48
C MET A 434 -3.19 -10.61 -5.73
N VAL A 435 -4.45 -10.72 -5.31
CA VAL A 435 -5.15 -9.65 -4.57
C VAL A 435 -4.51 -9.37 -3.22
N ALA A 436 -4.03 -10.39 -2.51
CA ALA A 436 -3.30 -10.22 -1.25
C ALA A 436 -2.03 -9.38 -1.43
N HIS A 437 -1.28 -9.61 -2.51
CA HIS A 437 -0.10 -8.80 -2.87
C HIS A 437 -0.46 -7.37 -3.25
N TRP A 438 -1.62 -7.15 -3.86
CA TRP A 438 -2.12 -5.80 -4.15
C TRP A 438 -2.50 -5.05 -2.87
N ARG A 439 -3.13 -5.73 -1.92
CA ARG A 439 -3.56 -5.18 -0.62
C ARG A 439 -2.39 -4.81 0.31
N GLY A 440 -1.31 -5.59 0.30
CA GLY A 440 -0.09 -5.26 1.05
C GLY A 440 0.00 -5.77 2.46
N THR A 441 -0.94 -6.63 2.81
CA THR A 441 -0.98 -7.36 4.06
C THR A 441 -0.13 -8.63 4.00
N THR A 442 0.46 -8.96 2.84
CA THR A 442 1.33 -10.14 2.72
C THR A 442 2.61 -9.94 3.52
N ASP A 443 2.92 -10.91 4.38
CA ASP A 443 4.18 -10.99 5.09
C ASP A 443 5.32 -10.93 4.04
N LYS A 444 6.27 -9.98 4.18
CA LYS A 444 7.37 -9.69 3.22
C LYS A 444 8.29 -10.90 2.92
N LYS A 445 7.96 -12.07 3.47
CA LYS A 445 8.67 -13.35 3.37
C LYS A 445 8.22 -14.18 2.17
N TYR A 446 6.97 -14.05 1.71
CA TYR A 446 6.40 -14.95 0.71
C TYR A 446 5.92 -14.19 -0.52
N ALA A 447 6.33 -14.69 -1.69
CA ALA A 447 5.89 -14.21 -3.00
C ALA A 447 4.77 -15.10 -3.57
N ASN A 448 3.97 -14.56 -4.51
CA ASN A 448 3.19 -15.40 -5.43
C ASN A 448 4.17 -16.10 -6.39
N SER A 449 4.66 -17.27 -5.96
CA SER A 449 5.69 -18.04 -6.65
C SER A 449 5.14 -19.01 -7.70
N VAL A 450 3.80 -19.09 -7.79
CA VAL A 450 3.07 -19.94 -8.73
C VAL A 450 2.44 -19.08 -9.83
N SER A 451 2.50 -19.55 -11.07
CA SER A 451 1.98 -18.86 -12.26
C SER A 451 1.11 -19.79 -13.10
N PRO A 452 -0.15 -19.43 -13.41
CA PRO A 452 -0.91 -20.12 -14.44
C PRO A 452 -0.21 -20.03 -15.80
N LEU A 453 -0.24 -21.13 -16.56
CA LEU A 453 0.32 -21.24 -17.90
C LEU A 453 -0.76 -21.83 -18.83
N LEU A 454 -1.35 -20.97 -19.65
CA LEU A 454 -2.40 -21.34 -20.60
C LEU A 454 -1.76 -21.76 -21.92
N VAL A 455 -1.94 -23.02 -22.29
CA VAL A 455 -1.38 -23.66 -23.49
C VAL A 455 -2.51 -23.99 -24.45
N GLY A 456 -2.40 -23.62 -25.72
CA GLY A 456 -3.39 -24.04 -26.71
C GLY A 456 -3.13 -23.41 -28.07
N ALA A 457 -3.93 -23.74 -29.08
CA ALA A 457 -3.74 -23.19 -30.42
C ALA A 457 -3.78 -21.65 -30.47
N GLN A 458 -3.21 -21.07 -31.53
CA GLN A 458 -3.37 -19.64 -31.79
C GLN A 458 -4.85 -19.30 -32.00
N GLY A 459 -5.28 -18.11 -31.56
CA GLY A 459 -6.68 -17.67 -31.73
C GLY A 459 -7.65 -18.13 -30.62
N THR A 460 -7.20 -18.87 -29.61
CA THR A 460 -8.02 -19.30 -28.46
C THR A 460 -8.30 -18.20 -27.41
N ARG A 461 -7.94 -16.94 -27.71
CA ARG A 461 -8.17 -15.75 -26.86
C ARG A 461 -7.47 -15.77 -25.48
N LYS A 462 -6.40 -16.55 -25.31
CA LYS A 462 -5.61 -16.65 -24.06
C LYS A 462 -5.09 -15.30 -23.56
N SER A 463 -4.39 -14.54 -24.40
CA SER A 463 -3.86 -13.22 -24.02
C SER A 463 -4.97 -12.21 -23.72
N THR A 464 -6.13 -12.34 -24.39
CA THR A 464 -7.32 -11.53 -24.09
C THR A 464 -7.89 -11.84 -22.70
N PHE A 465 -7.95 -13.12 -22.33
CA PHE A 465 -8.34 -13.55 -20.98
C PHE A 465 -7.39 -13.03 -19.90
N CYS A 466 -6.07 -13.19 -20.09
CA CYS A 466 -5.07 -12.65 -19.16
C CYS A 466 -5.26 -11.15 -18.94
N ARG A 467 -5.48 -10.40 -20.03
CA ARG A 467 -5.72 -8.96 -19.98
C ARG A 467 -7.07 -8.60 -19.37
N SER A 468 -8.09 -9.47 -19.49
CA SER A 468 -9.42 -9.24 -18.90
C SER A 468 -9.46 -9.49 -17.40
N LEU A 469 -8.46 -10.14 -16.81
CA LEU A 469 -8.37 -10.29 -15.35
C LEU A 469 -8.20 -8.94 -14.65
N VAL A 470 -7.55 -7.96 -15.30
CA VAL A 470 -7.30 -6.64 -14.73
C VAL A 470 -8.40 -5.65 -15.16
N PRO A 471 -9.01 -4.90 -14.21
CA PRO A 471 -10.02 -3.90 -14.52
C PRO A 471 -9.54 -2.86 -15.54
N PRO A 472 -10.43 -2.29 -16.38
CA PRO A 472 -10.06 -1.28 -17.37
C PRO A 472 -9.27 -0.09 -16.80
N GLU A 473 -9.60 0.36 -15.59
CA GLU A 473 -8.95 1.48 -14.90
C GLU A 473 -7.52 1.16 -14.45
N LEU A 474 -7.23 -0.12 -14.18
CA LEU A 474 -5.92 -0.62 -13.75
C LEU A 474 -5.10 -1.22 -14.89
N ARG A 475 -5.59 -1.15 -16.13
CA ARG A 475 -4.97 -1.81 -17.28
C ARG A 475 -3.59 -1.25 -17.65
N ALA A 476 -3.24 -0.06 -17.14
CA ALA A 476 -1.89 0.51 -17.20
C ALA A 476 -0.87 -0.28 -16.35
N TYR A 477 -1.33 -1.08 -15.39
CA TYR A 477 -0.54 -1.95 -14.52
C TYR A 477 -0.57 -3.42 -14.98
N TYR A 478 -1.00 -3.68 -16.21
CA TYR A 478 -0.81 -4.96 -16.90
C TYR A 478 0.28 -4.82 -17.97
N THR A 479 1.15 -5.82 -18.12
CA THR A 479 2.10 -5.91 -19.24
C THR A 479 2.15 -7.32 -19.79
N ASP A 480 2.23 -7.45 -21.12
CA ASP A 480 2.52 -8.68 -21.84
C ASP A 480 3.93 -8.67 -22.47
N SER A 481 4.60 -7.51 -22.46
CA SER A 481 5.97 -7.36 -22.93
C SER A 481 6.93 -7.39 -21.74
N ILE A 482 7.63 -8.51 -21.53
CA ILE A 482 8.72 -8.63 -20.54
C ILE A 482 9.97 -9.23 -21.19
N ASP A 483 11.10 -8.53 -21.04
CA ASP A 483 12.40 -9.00 -21.53
C ASP A 483 13.28 -9.48 -20.36
N PHE A 484 13.41 -10.80 -20.23
CA PHE A 484 14.25 -11.42 -19.20
C PHE A 484 15.75 -11.29 -19.44
N SER A 485 16.19 -10.79 -20.60
CA SER A 485 17.61 -10.47 -20.84
C SER A 485 18.05 -9.27 -20.00
N ARG A 486 17.15 -8.31 -19.77
CA ARG A 486 17.39 -7.10 -18.96
C ARG A 486 16.96 -7.30 -17.53
N LYS A 487 17.81 -7.98 -16.75
CA LYS A 487 17.52 -8.36 -15.35
C LYS A 487 17.02 -7.21 -14.47
N ARG A 488 17.61 -6.00 -14.59
CA ARG A 488 17.22 -4.84 -13.78
C ARG A 488 15.82 -4.33 -14.11
N ASP A 489 15.45 -4.30 -15.39
CA ASP A 489 14.14 -3.83 -15.83
C ASP A 489 13.05 -4.83 -15.42
N ALA A 490 13.32 -6.13 -15.59
CA ALA A 490 12.43 -7.21 -15.14
C ALA A 490 12.20 -7.19 -13.62
N GLU A 491 13.22 -6.83 -12.82
CA GLU A 491 13.05 -6.64 -11.38
C GLU A 491 12.21 -5.41 -11.04
N LEU A 492 12.35 -4.30 -11.77
CA LEU A 492 11.50 -3.12 -11.59
C LEU A 492 10.02 -3.40 -11.92
N TYR A 493 9.76 -4.30 -12.88
CA TYR A 493 8.40 -4.67 -13.27
C TYR A 493 7.62 -5.32 -12.12
N LEU A 494 8.31 -5.99 -11.21
CA LEU A 494 7.70 -6.58 -10.01
C LEU A 494 7.02 -5.56 -9.10
N ASN A 495 7.54 -4.32 -9.07
CA ASN A 495 6.92 -3.22 -8.34
C ASN A 495 5.93 -2.43 -9.20
N ARG A 496 6.21 -2.26 -10.49
CA ARG A 496 5.39 -1.41 -11.38
C ARG A 496 4.06 -2.05 -11.78
N PHE A 497 4.04 -3.34 -12.05
CA PHE A 497 2.88 -4.02 -12.63
C PHE A 497 2.16 -4.89 -11.60
N ALA A 498 0.85 -4.97 -11.75
CA ALA A 498 -0.05 -5.76 -10.94
C ALA A 498 -0.14 -7.22 -11.43
N LEU A 499 -0.12 -7.38 -12.76
CA LEU A 499 -0.10 -8.66 -13.46
C LEU A 499 0.86 -8.58 -14.65
N ILE A 500 1.81 -9.52 -14.71
CA ILE A 500 2.75 -9.68 -15.81
C ILE A 500 2.35 -10.94 -16.57
N ASN A 501 1.91 -10.78 -17.82
CA ASN A 501 1.74 -11.88 -18.75
C ASN A 501 3.07 -12.17 -19.45
N ILE A 502 3.54 -13.41 -19.32
CA ILE A 502 4.65 -13.94 -20.09
C ILE A 502 4.06 -14.50 -21.37
N ASP A 503 3.95 -13.66 -22.40
CA ASP A 503 3.52 -14.13 -23.71
C ASP A 503 4.61 -14.95 -24.39
N GLU A 504 4.20 -15.91 -25.21
CA GLU A 504 5.10 -16.82 -25.94
C GLU A 504 6.14 -17.48 -25.02
N PHE A 505 5.68 -18.14 -23.94
CA PHE A 505 6.54 -18.75 -22.93
C PHE A 505 7.60 -19.71 -23.52
N ASP A 506 7.30 -20.33 -24.67
CA ASP A 506 8.21 -21.20 -25.42
C ASP A 506 9.47 -20.49 -25.95
N GLN A 507 9.48 -19.16 -26.04
CA GLN A 507 10.67 -18.38 -26.44
C GLN A 507 11.67 -18.15 -25.31
N ILE A 508 11.33 -18.50 -24.07
CA ILE A 508 12.22 -18.30 -22.93
C ILE A 508 13.36 -19.32 -22.98
N SER A 509 14.57 -18.81 -23.22
CA SER A 509 15.78 -19.64 -23.24
C SER A 509 16.07 -20.29 -21.88
N SER A 510 16.80 -21.41 -21.90
CA SER A 510 17.22 -22.13 -20.69
C SER A 510 18.01 -21.27 -19.69
N THR A 511 18.76 -20.28 -20.17
CA THR A 511 19.49 -19.31 -19.33
C THR A 511 18.55 -18.32 -18.64
N GLN A 512 17.46 -17.91 -19.31
CA GLN A 512 16.43 -17.05 -18.75
C GLN A 512 15.50 -17.80 -17.77
N GLN A 513 15.23 -19.09 -17.99
CA GLN A 513 14.43 -19.92 -17.08
C GLN A 513 14.97 -19.92 -15.63
N GLY A 514 16.30 -19.94 -15.46
CA GLY A 514 16.90 -19.82 -14.13
C GLY A 514 16.62 -18.48 -13.45
N PHE A 515 16.65 -17.39 -14.23
CA PHE A 515 16.34 -16.05 -13.74
C PHE A 515 14.84 -15.86 -13.46
N LEU A 516 13.98 -16.41 -14.31
CA LEU A 516 12.52 -16.43 -14.10
C LEU A 516 12.17 -17.09 -12.76
N LYS A 517 12.74 -18.26 -12.45
CA LYS A 517 12.54 -18.95 -11.17
C LYS A 517 12.91 -18.08 -9.97
N HIS A 518 14.03 -17.36 -10.09
CA HIS A 518 14.46 -16.42 -9.05
C HIS A 518 13.46 -15.26 -8.89
N ILE A 519 13.02 -14.64 -10.00
CA ILE A 519 12.05 -13.54 -9.98
C ILE A 519 10.70 -13.99 -9.40
N LEU A 520 10.19 -15.17 -9.77
CA LEU A 520 8.94 -15.73 -9.24
C LEU A 520 8.98 -15.84 -7.71
N GLN A 521 10.13 -16.19 -7.13
CA GLN A 521 10.28 -16.37 -5.68
C GLN A 521 10.64 -15.10 -4.92
N LYS A 522 11.05 -14.02 -5.61
CA LYS A 522 11.54 -12.79 -4.97
C LYS A 522 10.38 -12.03 -4.30
N PRO A 523 10.32 -11.93 -2.96
CA PRO A 523 9.20 -11.28 -2.28
C PRO A 523 9.31 -9.75 -2.28
N VAL A 524 10.54 -9.23 -2.33
CA VAL A 524 10.83 -7.80 -2.24
C VAL A 524 11.86 -7.39 -3.28
N VAL A 525 11.68 -6.21 -3.86
CA VAL A 525 12.48 -5.69 -4.98
C VAL A 525 13.50 -4.70 -4.44
N ASN A 526 14.76 -5.12 -4.31
CA ASN A 526 15.84 -4.21 -3.95
C ASN A 526 16.48 -3.63 -5.20
N VAL A 527 16.11 -2.40 -5.56
CA VAL A 527 16.62 -1.73 -6.76
C VAL A 527 17.10 -0.32 -6.45
N ARG A 528 18.22 0.05 -7.05
CA ARG A 528 18.69 1.43 -7.12
C ARG A 528 18.02 2.11 -8.31
N LYS A 529 17.11 3.06 -8.06
CA LYS A 529 16.53 3.87 -9.14
C LYS A 529 17.65 4.62 -9.89
N PRO A 530 17.51 4.88 -11.21
CA PRO A 530 18.42 5.76 -11.93
C PRO A 530 18.57 7.09 -11.17
N TYR A 531 19.81 7.57 -11.00
CA TYR A 531 20.15 8.80 -10.27
C TYR A 531 19.89 8.79 -8.75
N ALA A 532 19.41 7.70 -8.16
CA ALA A 532 19.32 7.57 -6.71
C ALA A 532 20.69 7.18 -6.11
N ASN A 533 20.99 7.69 -4.93
CA ASN A 533 22.23 7.35 -4.21
C ASN A 533 22.09 6.06 -3.39
N ALA A 534 20.86 5.70 -2.99
CA ALA A 534 20.57 4.54 -2.17
C ALA A 534 19.86 3.42 -2.96
N VAL A 535 20.09 2.17 -2.55
CA VAL A 535 19.24 1.04 -2.91
C VAL A 535 17.96 1.17 -2.10
N LEU A 536 16.81 1.13 -2.78
CA LEU A 536 15.51 1.19 -2.12
C LEU A 536 14.89 -0.19 -2.11
N GLU A 537 14.36 -0.56 -0.95
CA GLU A 537 13.47 -1.70 -0.82
C GLU A 537 12.10 -1.31 -1.38
N MET A 538 11.72 -1.89 -2.51
CA MET A 538 10.45 -1.67 -3.18
C MET A 538 9.56 -2.89 -3.01
N ARG A 539 8.29 -2.65 -2.72
CA ARG A 539 7.30 -3.71 -2.58
C ARG A 539 7.02 -4.38 -3.92
N ARG A 540 6.81 -5.70 -3.90
CA ARG A 540 6.30 -6.44 -5.05
C ARG A 540 4.76 -6.41 -5.09
N TYR A 541 4.21 -6.06 -6.24
CA TYR A 541 2.78 -6.16 -6.55
C TYR A 541 2.51 -7.25 -7.59
N ALA A 542 3.48 -7.52 -8.46
CA ALA A 542 3.27 -8.38 -9.62
C ALA A 542 3.01 -9.85 -9.25
N SER A 543 1.91 -10.37 -9.81
CA SER A 543 1.73 -11.80 -10.07
C SER A 543 2.05 -12.11 -11.52
N PHE A 544 2.36 -13.38 -11.81
CA PHE A 544 2.66 -13.84 -13.15
C PHE A 544 1.53 -14.73 -13.67
N ILE A 545 1.27 -14.59 -14.96
CA ILE A 545 0.50 -15.51 -15.79
C ILE A 545 1.27 -15.70 -17.09
N ALA A 546 1.09 -16.81 -17.79
CA ALA A 546 1.83 -17.10 -19.00
C ALA A 546 0.93 -17.71 -20.08
N THR A 547 1.29 -17.49 -21.33
CA THR A 547 0.61 -18.04 -22.50
C THR A 547 1.61 -18.70 -23.44
N SER A 548 1.24 -19.83 -24.03
CA SER A 548 2.03 -20.46 -25.10
C SER A 548 1.14 -21.21 -26.09
N ASN A 549 1.69 -21.43 -27.28
CA ASN A 549 1.09 -22.27 -28.31
C ASN A 549 1.70 -23.67 -28.37
N GLN A 550 2.80 -23.94 -27.66
CA GLN A 550 3.51 -25.22 -27.65
C GLN A 550 3.27 -25.96 -26.33
N LYS A 551 3.24 -27.29 -26.36
CA LYS A 551 3.08 -28.12 -25.14
C LYS A 551 4.41 -28.44 -24.44
N ASP A 552 5.50 -28.59 -25.20
CA ASP A 552 6.82 -28.96 -24.68
C ASP A 552 7.55 -27.78 -24.03
N LEU A 553 7.07 -27.33 -22.86
CA LEU A 553 7.51 -26.08 -22.24
C LEU A 553 8.43 -26.29 -21.03
N LEU A 554 8.18 -27.33 -20.23
CA LEU A 554 8.85 -27.52 -18.96
C LEU A 554 10.07 -28.44 -19.13
N THR A 555 11.26 -27.87 -18.96
CA THR A 555 12.55 -28.59 -19.14
C THR A 555 13.19 -29.08 -17.84
N ASP A 556 12.65 -28.69 -16.68
CA ASP A 556 13.20 -29.01 -15.36
C ASP A 556 12.10 -29.49 -14.41
N PRO A 557 12.16 -30.76 -13.96
CA PRO A 557 11.20 -31.35 -13.03
C PRO A 557 11.08 -30.59 -11.69
N SER A 558 12.13 -29.89 -11.24
CA SER A 558 12.08 -29.09 -10.01
C SER A 558 11.37 -27.73 -10.17
N GLY A 559 11.13 -27.34 -11.43
CA GLY A 559 10.47 -26.11 -11.84
C GLY A 559 8.97 -26.25 -12.06
N SER A 560 8.49 -27.46 -12.38
CA SER A 560 7.09 -27.73 -12.76
C SER A 560 6.10 -27.31 -11.68
N ARG A 561 6.41 -27.53 -10.39
CA ARG A 561 5.57 -27.11 -9.25
C ARG A 561 5.32 -25.60 -9.12
N ARG A 562 5.92 -24.74 -9.96
CA ARG A 562 5.68 -23.28 -9.99
C ARG A 562 4.70 -22.87 -11.09
N PHE A 563 4.23 -23.81 -11.90
CA PHE A 563 3.31 -23.52 -13.00
C PHE A 563 2.02 -24.33 -12.85
N ILE A 564 0.88 -23.70 -13.15
CA ILE A 564 -0.40 -24.41 -13.30
C ILE A 564 -0.63 -24.53 -14.81
N CYS A 565 -0.15 -25.62 -15.43
CA CYS A 565 -0.26 -25.80 -16.88
C CYS A 565 -1.66 -26.30 -17.25
N ILE A 566 -2.31 -25.59 -18.17
CA ILE A 566 -3.67 -25.91 -18.61
C ILE A 566 -3.72 -25.90 -20.12
N GLU A 567 -4.19 -27.01 -20.68
CA GLU A 567 -4.55 -27.08 -22.08
C GLU A 567 -5.93 -26.45 -22.31
N VAL A 568 -5.95 -25.36 -23.05
CA VAL A 568 -7.12 -24.64 -23.51
C VAL A 568 -7.63 -25.32 -24.78
N THR A 569 -8.72 -26.05 -24.64
CA THR A 569 -9.31 -26.91 -25.68
C THR A 569 -10.09 -26.13 -26.75
N GLU A 570 -10.72 -25.03 -26.37
CA GLU A 570 -11.53 -24.18 -27.24
C GLU A 570 -11.26 -22.69 -27.00
N ALA A 571 -11.85 -21.80 -27.80
CA ALA A 571 -11.72 -20.37 -27.58
C ALA A 571 -12.36 -19.96 -26.25
N ILE A 572 -11.61 -19.24 -25.41
CA ILE A 572 -12.11 -18.73 -24.12
C ILE A 572 -13.25 -17.74 -24.36
N ASP A 573 -14.37 -17.91 -23.65
CA ASP A 573 -15.50 -16.97 -23.72
C ASP A 573 -15.17 -15.66 -23.01
N THR A 574 -14.64 -14.71 -23.78
CA THR A 574 -14.30 -13.35 -23.33
C THR A 574 -15.42 -12.33 -23.56
N ASN A 575 -16.59 -12.76 -24.06
CA ASN A 575 -17.68 -11.84 -24.39
C ASN A 575 -18.57 -11.54 -23.17
N ARG A 576 -18.46 -12.34 -22.11
CA ARG A 576 -19.21 -12.12 -20.87
C ARG A 576 -18.68 -10.88 -20.15
N PRO A 577 -19.56 -9.93 -19.78
CA PRO A 577 -19.13 -8.78 -18.99
C PRO A 577 -18.67 -9.26 -17.60
N ILE A 578 -17.49 -8.80 -17.19
CA ILE A 578 -16.94 -9.07 -15.86
C ILE A 578 -17.35 -7.92 -14.95
N ASP A 579 -18.07 -8.24 -13.88
CA ASP A 579 -18.33 -7.32 -12.78
C ASP A 579 -17.08 -7.27 -11.89
N TYR A 580 -16.14 -6.41 -12.27
CA TYR A 580 -14.84 -6.27 -11.59
C TYR A 580 -15.00 -5.90 -10.12
N ASN A 581 -15.93 -4.99 -9.80
CA ASN A 581 -16.11 -4.51 -8.44
C ASN A 581 -16.53 -5.67 -7.52
N GLN A 582 -17.49 -6.49 -7.94
CA GLN A 582 -17.90 -7.65 -7.15
C GLN A 582 -16.87 -8.80 -7.19
N LEU A 583 -16.14 -8.97 -8.28
CA LEU A 583 -15.06 -9.98 -8.39
C LEU A 583 -13.96 -9.72 -7.35
N TYR A 584 -13.49 -8.48 -7.25
CA TYR A 584 -12.48 -8.11 -6.27
C TYR A 584 -13.06 -7.95 -4.86
N ALA A 585 -14.34 -7.60 -4.71
CA ALA A 585 -15.02 -7.59 -3.41
C ALA A 585 -15.09 -9.00 -2.81
N GLN A 586 -15.38 -10.02 -3.63
CA GLN A 586 -15.29 -11.43 -3.22
C GLN A 586 -13.89 -11.75 -2.71
N ALA A 587 -12.85 -11.43 -3.48
CA ALA A 587 -11.46 -11.73 -3.10
C ALA A 587 -11.07 -11.05 -1.78
N MET A 588 -11.45 -9.78 -1.59
CA MET A 588 -11.20 -9.05 -0.34
C MET A 588 -11.94 -9.68 0.84
N HIS A 589 -13.22 -10.04 0.66
CA HIS A 589 -14.02 -10.70 1.68
C HIS A 589 -13.41 -12.04 2.10
N GLU A 590 -13.05 -12.90 1.16
CA GLU A 590 -12.43 -14.20 1.44
C GLU A 590 -11.09 -14.04 2.17
N LEU A 591 -10.24 -13.10 1.75
CA LEU A 591 -8.98 -12.79 2.44
C LEU A 591 -9.21 -12.28 3.88
N ASP A 592 -10.20 -11.43 4.10
CA ASP A 592 -10.56 -10.92 5.44
C ASP A 592 -11.08 -12.02 6.38
N HIS A 593 -11.72 -13.05 5.82
CA HIS A 593 -12.19 -14.21 6.57
C HIS A 593 -11.12 -15.31 6.72
N GLY A 594 -9.89 -15.07 6.27
CA GLY A 594 -8.76 -15.98 6.44
C GLY A 594 -8.71 -17.12 5.43
N GLU A 595 -9.37 -16.98 4.28
CA GLU A 595 -9.28 -17.96 3.19
C GLU A 595 -7.84 -18.14 2.70
N ARG A 596 -7.47 -19.38 2.37
CA ARG A 596 -6.08 -19.71 2.08
C ARG A 596 -5.69 -19.30 0.67
N TYR A 597 -4.78 -18.34 0.56
CA TYR A 597 -4.25 -17.88 -0.72
C TYR A 597 -2.86 -18.44 -1.10
N TRP A 598 -2.19 -19.20 -0.23
CA TRP A 598 -0.89 -19.82 -0.52
C TRP A 598 -1.01 -21.31 -0.89
N PHE A 599 -0.12 -21.75 -1.77
CA PHE A 599 -0.03 -23.15 -2.21
C PHE A 599 0.73 -23.98 -1.18
N ASN A 600 0.21 -25.15 -0.85
CA ASN A 600 0.83 -26.09 0.09
C ASN A 600 1.43 -27.30 -0.67
N GLN A 601 1.98 -28.25 0.07
CA GLN A 601 2.60 -29.44 -0.53
C GLN A 601 1.62 -30.35 -1.28
N SER A 602 0.33 -30.42 -0.89
CA SER A 602 -0.66 -31.18 -1.66
C SER A 602 -0.95 -30.54 -3.01
N ASP A 603 -1.01 -29.21 -3.05
CA ASP A 603 -1.23 -28.46 -4.28
C ASP A 603 -0.04 -28.60 -5.24
N GLU A 604 1.19 -28.53 -4.70
CA GLU A 604 2.41 -28.74 -5.48
C GLU A 604 2.44 -30.13 -6.13
N ARG A 605 1.93 -31.18 -5.45
CA ARG A 605 1.83 -32.54 -6.02
C ARG A 605 0.84 -32.60 -7.16
N ILE A 606 -0.39 -32.10 -6.95
CA ILE A 606 -1.43 -32.04 -7.98
C ILE A 606 -0.93 -31.30 -9.22
N MET A 607 -0.25 -30.17 -9.03
CA MET A 607 0.34 -29.40 -10.13
C MET A 607 1.44 -30.19 -10.84
N THR A 608 2.34 -30.84 -10.11
CA THR A 608 3.44 -31.62 -10.70
C THR A 608 2.91 -32.79 -11.53
N GLU A 609 1.90 -33.50 -11.03
CA GLU A 609 1.25 -34.61 -11.74
C GLU A 609 0.56 -34.12 -13.03
N ASN A 610 -0.25 -33.06 -12.95
CA ASN A 610 -0.93 -32.49 -14.12
C ASN A 610 0.02 -31.89 -15.16
N ASN A 611 1.21 -31.45 -14.73
CA ASN A 611 2.18 -30.82 -15.62
C ASN A 611 2.99 -31.83 -16.44
N HIS A 612 2.89 -33.12 -16.16
CA HIS A 612 3.65 -34.18 -16.83
C HIS A 612 3.50 -34.12 -18.37
N ASP A 613 2.29 -33.84 -18.86
CA ASP A 613 1.98 -33.75 -20.30
C ASP A 613 2.58 -32.52 -21.00
N PHE A 614 3.14 -31.57 -20.23
CA PHE A 614 3.77 -30.34 -20.72
C PHE A 614 5.30 -30.33 -20.53
N GLU A 615 5.86 -31.44 -20.02
CA GLU A 615 7.29 -31.59 -19.84
C GLU A 615 7.97 -32.01 -21.15
N GLN A 616 9.05 -31.33 -21.49
CA GLN A 616 9.86 -31.71 -22.63
C GLN A 616 10.63 -32.98 -22.28
N ILE A 617 10.33 -34.07 -22.99
CA ILE A 617 11.07 -35.32 -22.85
C ILE A 617 12.39 -35.18 -23.64
N PRO A 618 13.56 -35.17 -22.97
CA PRO A 618 14.83 -35.05 -23.66
C PRO A 618 15.14 -36.32 -24.47
N PRO A 619 15.90 -36.22 -25.58
CA PRO A 619 16.25 -37.38 -26.40
C PRO A 619 16.95 -38.49 -25.61
N GLU A 620 17.76 -38.13 -24.61
CA GLU A 620 18.42 -39.09 -23.71
C GLU A 620 17.42 -40.01 -22.99
N GLU A 621 16.26 -39.47 -22.60
CA GLU A 621 15.19 -40.20 -21.90
C GLU A 621 14.40 -41.09 -22.85
N GLN A 622 14.10 -40.61 -24.05
CA GLN A 622 13.45 -41.42 -25.10
C GLN A 622 14.34 -42.61 -25.50
N LEU A 623 15.64 -42.36 -25.68
CA LEU A 623 16.61 -43.40 -26.00
C LEU A 623 16.83 -44.36 -24.83
N PHE A 624 16.74 -43.88 -23.59
CA PHE A 624 16.77 -44.74 -22.42
C PHE A 624 15.65 -45.79 -22.50
N TYR A 625 14.40 -45.37 -22.65
CA TYR A 625 13.27 -46.30 -22.76
C TYR A 625 13.29 -47.18 -24.02
N ARG A 626 14.00 -46.76 -25.07
CA ARG A 626 14.19 -47.58 -26.28
C ARG A 626 15.17 -48.74 -26.07
N TYR A 627 16.25 -48.54 -25.32
CA TYR A 627 17.34 -49.51 -25.20
C TYR A 627 17.46 -50.15 -23.80
N PHE A 628 16.80 -49.58 -22.81
CA PHE A 628 16.84 -49.99 -21.41
C PHE A 628 15.43 -50.02 -20.83
N ARG A 629 15.20 -50.94 -19.89
CA ARG A 629 14.06 -50.87 -18.97
C ARG A 629 14.52 -50.94 -17.53
N ILE A 630 13.63 -50.55 -16.62
CA ILE A 630 13.83 -50.65 -15.19
C ILE A 630 13.80 -52.13 -14.80
N ALA A 631 14.82 -52.59 -14.10
CA ALA A 631 14.88 -53.96 -13.60
C ALA A 631 13.90 -54.15 -12.43
N GLY A 632 13.10 -55.22 -12.48
CA GLY A 632 12.24 -55.60 -11.35
C GLY A 632 13.05 -56.00 -10.11
N ASN A 633 12.41 -56.02 -8.93
CA ASN A 633 13.08 -56.28 -7.64
C ASN A 633 13.81 -57.64 -7.57
N ASP A 634 13.35 -58.64 -8.33
CA ASP A 634 13.89 -60.01 -8.36
C ASP A 634 14.45 -60.41 -9.73
N GLU A 635 14.70 -59.43 -10.61
CA GLU A 635 15.16 -59.66 -11.98
C GLU A 635 16.67 -59.45 -12.12
N GLU A 636 17.35 -60.31 -12.89
CA GLU A 636 18.77 -60.13 -13.21
C GLU A 636 18.96 -58.89 -14.10
N GLY A 637 19.43 -57.79 -13.51
CA GLY A 637 19.78 -56.55 -14.19
C GLY A 637 21.22 -56.12 -13.97
N GLU A 638 21.68 -55.15 -14.77
CA GLU A 638 23.00 -54.55 -14.63
C GLU A 638 22.95 -53.29 -13.75
N TRP A 639 23.96 -53.12 -12.89
CA TRP A 639 24.15 -51.91 -12.11
C TRP A 639 25.07 -50.95 -12.84
N LEU A 640 24.51 -49.94 -13.49
CA LEU A 640 25.25 -49.00 -14.33
C LEU A 640 25.18 -47.58 -13.78
N SER A 641 26.29 -46.86 -13.86
CA SER A 641 26.29 -45.42 -13.59
C SER A 641 25.58 -44.66 -14.71
N SER A 642 25.04 -43.47 -14.39
CA SER A 642 24.46 -42.56 -15.40
C SER A 642 25.41 -42.25 -16.57
N ALA A 643 26.72 -42.22 -16.32
CA ALA A 643 27.74 -42.02 -17.36
C ALA A 643 27.89 -43.25 -18.27
N GLU A 644 27.84 -44.46 -17.72
CA GLU A 644 27.93 -45.71 -18.48
C GLU A 644 26.68 -45.91 -19.35
N ILE A 645 25.49 -45.65 -18.79
CA ILE A 645 24.23 -45.73 -19.55
C ILE A 645 24.27 -44.75 -20.73
N LEU A 646 24.64 -43.48 -20.50
CA LEU A 646 24.75 -42.49 -21.59
C LEU A 646 25.80 -42.87 -22.64
N ASN A 647 26.94 -43.43 -22.23
CA ASN A 647 27.97 -43.89 -23.16
C ASN A 647 27.48 -45.07 -24.01
N ARG A 648 26.66 -45.97 -23.45
CA ARG A 648 26.03 -47.05 -24.22
C ARG A 648 24.98 -46.50 -25.19
N LEU A 649 24.10 -45.59 -24.74
CA LEU A 649 23.12 -44.92 -25.60
C LEU A 649 23.77 -44.24 -26.81
N ARG A 650 24.94 -43.60 -26.62
CA ARG A 650 25.72 -43.02 -27.74
C ARG A 650 26.22 -44.02 -28.75
N ARG A 651 26.56 -45.24 -28.33
CA ARG A 651 27.01 -46.29 -29.24
C ARG A 651 25.85 -46.82 -30.07
N TYR A 652 24.64 -46.77 -29.52
CA TYR A 652 23.43 -47.28 -30.18
C TYR A 652 22.72 -46.22 -31.03
N SER A 653 22.84 -44.94 -30.70
CA SER A 653 22.21 -43.84 -31.44
C SER A 653 23.21 -43.07 -32.30
N ALA A 654 22.86 -42.78 -33.56
CA ALA A 654 23.61 -41.83 -34.40
C ALA A 654 23.45 -40.36 -33.95
N MET A 655 22.60 -40.08 -32.95
CA MET A 655 22.37 -38.73 -32.42
C MET A 655 23.51 -38.29 -31.48
N PRO A 656 24.04 -37.06 -31.62
CA PRO A 656 25.09 -36.56 -30.74
C PRO A 656 24.57 -36.22 -29.34
N LEU A 657 24.77 -37.10 -28.35
CA LEU A 657 24.44 -36.85 -26.95
C LEU A 657 25.58 -36.10 -26.22
N SER A 658 25.28 -35.08 -25.41
CA SER A 658 26.32 -34.22 -24.76
C SER A 658 26.86 -34.77 -23.43
N THR A 659 28.19 -34.76 -23.25
CA THR A 659 28.85 -35.31 -22.04
C THR A 659 28.64 -34.41 -20.82
N LYS A 660 28.32 -33.13 -21.05
CA LYS A 660 28.07 -32.14 -20.00
C LYS A 660 26.72 -32.35 -19.28
N LYS A 661 25.90 -33.32 -19.72
CA LYS A 661 24.56 -33.59 -19.20
C LYS A 661 24.44 -34.86 -18.33
N VAL A 662 25.54 -35.55 -17.98
CA VAL A 662 25.47 -36.78 -17.14
C VAL A 662 24.71 -36.56 -15.83
N ASN A 663 24.92 -35.41 -15.17
CA ASN A 663 24.19 -35.06 -13.94
C ASN A 663 22.70 -34.81 -14.16
N VAL A 664 22.31 -34.27 -15.33
CA VAL A 664 20.91 -34.06 -15.70
C VAL A 664 20.24 -35.40 -15.96
N PHE A 665 20.91 -36.30 -16.69
CA PHE A 665 20.42 -37.65 -16.94
C PHE A 665 20.29 -38.48 -15.66
N GLY A 666 21.22 -38.36 -14.72
CA GLY A 666 21.09 -38.99 -13.41
C GLY A 666 19.83 -38.54 -12.65
N ARG A 667 19.40 -37.28 -12.78
CA ARG A 667 18.14 -36.80 -12.19
C ARG A 667 16.92 -37.36 -12.91
N ILE A 668 17.00 -37.56 -14.22
CA ILE A 668 15.93 -38.22 -15.01
C ILE A 668 15.73 -39.65 -14.52
N LEU A 669 16.81 -40.41 -14.33
CA LEU A 669 16.72 -41.79 -13.80
C LEU A 669 16.13 -41.82 -12.38
N GLN A 670 16.47 -40.85 -11.52
CA GLN A 670 15.87 -40.73 -10.19
C GLN A 670 14.39 -40.36 -10.24
N LYS A 671 13.99 -39.49 -11.17
CA LYS A 671 12.58 -39.10 -11.38
C LYS A 671 11.72 -40.29 -11.77
N HIS A 672 12.24 -41.18 -12.62
CA HIS A 672 11.58 -42.43 -13.02
C HIS A 672 11.71 -43.55 -11.98
N GLU A 673 12.14 -43.22 -10.77
CA GLU A 673 12.26 -44.14 -9.64
C GLU A 673 13.09 -45.39 -9.96
N VAL A 674 14.09 -45.27 -10.85
CA VAL A 674 14.98 -46.38 -11.18
C VAL A 674 15.74 -46.80 -9.91
N PRO A 675 15.71 -48.08 -9.50
CA PRO A 675 16.37 -48.53 -8.29
C PRO A 675 17.85 -48.14 -8.31
N SER A 676 18.30 -47.47 -7.25
CA SER A 676 19.64 -46.91 -7.22
C SER A 676 20.40 -47.25 -5.94
N ARG A 677 21.71 -47.47 -6.07
CA ARG A 677 22.62 -47.81 -4.97
C ARG A 677 23.81 -46.85 -4.97
N ARG A 678 24.12 -46.29 -3.81
CA ARG A 678 25.26 -45.38 -3.64
C ARG A 678 26.53 -46.17 -3.39
N THR A 679 27.60 -45.86 -4.14
CA THR A 679 28.92 -46.48 -4.00
C THR A 679 29.99 -45.41 -3.77
N ARG A 680 31.25 -45.82 -3.51
CA ARG A 680 32.40 -44.91 -3.37
C ARG A 680 32.70 -44.12 -4.66
N PHE A 681 32.26 -44.62 -5.82
CA PHE A 681 32.54 -44.03 -7.14
C PHE A 681 31.33 -43.30 -7.76
N GLY A 682 30.17 -43.30 -7.09
CA GLY A 682 28.96 -42.62 -7.57
C GLY A 682 27.67 -43.42 -7.30
N THR A 683 26.56 -42.93 -7.84
CA THR A 683 25.26 -43.62 -7.81
C THR A 683 25.15 -44.56 -9.02
N LEU A 684 24.87 -45.84 -8.76
CA LEU A 684 24.55 -46.84 -9.78
C LEU A 684 23.04 -47.05 -9.84
N TYR A 685 22.53 -47.35 -11.03
CA TYR A 685 21.11 -47.57 -11.33
C TYR A 685 20.93 -48.98 -11.88
N HIS A 686 19.91 -49.70 -11.39
CA HIS A 686 19.61 -51.08 -11.78
C HIS A 686 18.72 -51.08 -13.03
N VAL A 687 19.27 -51.53 -14.15
CA VAL A 687 18.61 -51.47 -15.46
C VAL A 687 18.84 -52.77 -16.21
N VAL A 688 17.87 -53.18 -17.03
CA VAL A 688 18.05 -54.28 -17.98
C VAL A 688 18.18 -53.69 -19.37
N GLU A 689 19.21 -54.10 -20.10
CA GLU A 689 19.42 -53.69 -21.48
C GLU A 689 18.66 -54.63 -22.41
N HIS A 690 17.83 -54.09 -23.30
CA HIS A 690 17.15 -54.88 -24.34
C HIS A 690 17.69 -54.47 -25.70
N LYS A 691 18.39 -55.41 -26.33
CA LYS A 691 18.86 -55.28 -27.69
C LYS A 691 17.82 -55.87 -28.62
N ASP A 692 16.76 -55.12 -28.92
CA ASP A 692 15.87 -55.51 -30.01
C ASP A 692 15.59 -54.34 -30.96
N GLU A 693 15.55 -54.72 -32.23
CA GLU A 693 15.34 -53.93 -33.44
C GLU A 693 14.13 -52.98 -33.35
N PRO A 694 14.10 -51.89 -34.15
CA PRO A 694 12.96 -50.97 -34.16
C PRO A 694 11.64 -51.72 -34.41
N CYS A 695 10.66 -51.53 -33.52
CA CYS A 695 9.25 -51.57 -33.94
C CYS A 695 8.95 -50.39 -34.87
#